data_AF-A0AAE0WCY8-F1
#
_entry.id   AF-A0AAE0WCY8-F1
#
_cell.length_a   1.000
_cell.length_b   1.000
_cell.length_c   1.000
_cell.angle_alpha   90.00
_cell.angle_beta   90.00
_cell.angle_gamma   90.00
#
_symmetry.space_group_name_H-M   'P 1'
#
loop_
_entity.id
_entity.type
_entity.pdbx_description
1 polymer ?
#
loop_
_entity_poly.entity_id
_entity_poly.type
_entity_poly.pdbx_seq_one_letter_code
_entity_poly.pdbx_strand_id
1 'polypeptide(L)'
;MEGKDRLSPKSKIENYSKEKKEEFSEARNNVNYDSYHTLCRETIHGYVFWSLFQGLGPMIWFYPLNELEISGYEAFAALWFLPIVTGVPLILRFIQNRWVLGFLRLLSVASLASFQAPTTLSRLFILAVGAGTSMLVFTATLWNPSKRIRCSTFWGLMLGLLAFVASRVWFTSLVPTWWDNQSNSVVIAVSIIAVIDTVVSGSDEVNPSETTPVKDLQRPYSLPTAFGFGSLLYLTHWCFGESSLILRWVVTGYPDSGPLPDFWGMAVLLCIGVGIYMSACRHMARSKLWWLLGTFSFGGLYYLPTWWGFTGGLILAIYTFSVWPEMIDRLTLCPPARTLMMVIVTYLVEIFFFVWTVAFNFVPGGVYTREHTDWLITAVMLGIGLGLFSGGSTGEESQTAYLKAKNTKMPSGKVNAVLFLLLTSGLTGFWSRYQPERYSHPELTSPKQFSAAIFTYHFGYDNKGWPSLERTAVLLNNTGADVVTLLESDASKPFLGNNDLGMWLGQRLGMYVDFGPATKDHTWGNLILSKYPIVKSKHHLLPSPHGELAPAITATINFSGSFVDFIVTHMGNDRDVLDRKLQAEFLANEIKNSPTHTVFLGYVTSSPGSRDYQTLLQVGGVKDIDETDRDRWCEYIMYKGLVRLGYARISHGGLSDTEVQVGKFEIPDDPHSYRDNTRVTTDKSKVKPDLHFNPVFGNLHHGHGYFSTNRFHMSTPKYFLP
;
A
#
# COMPACT_ATOMS: atom_id res chain seq x y z
N MET A 1 -20.36 52.49 57.86
CA MET A 1 -21.83 52.38 57.75
C MET A 1 -22.14 51.45 56.60
N GLU A 2 -22.83 50.36 56.92
CA GLU A 2 -23.23 49.30 56.02
C GLU A 2 -24.24 49.81 54.97
N GLY A 3 -24.08 49.36 53.72
CA GLY A 3 -25.07 49.50 52.66
C GLY A 3 -25.13 48.20 51.86
N LYS A 4 -25.75 47.17 52.42
CA LYS A 4 -26.06 45.91 51.71
C LYS A 4 -27.35 46.11 50.91
N ASP A 5 -27.23 46.30 49.60
CA ASP A 5 -28.35 46.20 48.67
C ASP A 5 -28.87 44.76 48.66
N ARG A 6 -29.97 44.53 49.39
CA ARG A 6 -30.75 43.29 49.33
C ARG A 6 -31.63 43.34 48.08
N LEU A 7 -31.18 42.66 47.02
CA LEU A 7 -32.05 42.26 45.90
C LEU A 7 -33.33 41.59 46.43
N SER A 8 -34.48 42.02 45.92
CA SER A 8 -35.79 41.55 46.39
C SER A 8 -35.98 40.05 46.13
N PRO A 9 -36.78 39.33 46.94
CA PRO A 9 -37.01 37.89 46.76
C PRO A 9 -37.56 37.53 45.38
N LYS A 10 -38.30 38.44 44.71
CA LYS A 10 -38.81 38.23 43.35
C LYS A 10 -37.70 38.22 42.29
N SER A 11 -36.68 39.09 42.39
CA SER A 11 -35.59 39.11 41.41
C SER A 11 -34.64 37.92 41.54
N LYS A 12 -34.47 37.37 42.75
CA LYS A 12 -33.73 36.12 42.96
C LYS A 12 -34.47 34.92 42.38
N ILE A 13 -35.79 34.84 42.51
CA ILE A 13 -36.58 33.72 41.96
C ILE A 13 -36.66 33.80 40.42
N GLU A 14 -36.77 35.00 39.85
CA GLU A 14 -36.72 35.19 38.39
C GLU A 14 -35.34 34.87 37.80
N ASN A 15 -34.24 35.28 38.45
CA ASN A 15 -32.89 34.92 38.01
C ASN A 15 -32.63 33.42 38.16
N TYR A 16 -33.07 32.79 39.24
CA TYR A 16 -32.91 31.34 39.44
C TYR A 16 -33.76 30.53 38.45
N SER A 17 -34.95 31.02 38.09
CA SER A 17 -35.81 30.46 37.03
C SER A 17 -35.21 30.65 35.64
N LYS A 18 -34.55 31.78 35.37
CA LYS A 18 -33.82 32.04 34.13
C LYS A 18 -32.57 31.16 34.02
N GLU A 19 -31.76 31.08 35.07
CA GLU A 19 -30.60 30.20 35.14
C GLU A 19 -31.00 28.74 34.98
N LYS A 20 -32.04 28.26 35.67
CA LYS A 20 -32.54 26.89 35.46
C LYS A 20 -33.12 26.66 34.07
N LYS A 21 -33.76 27.66 33.45
CA LYS A 21 -34.26 27.55 32.07
C LYS A 21 -33.13 27.58 31.05
N GLU A 22 -32.07 28.34 31.30
CA GLU A 22 -30.83 28.35 30.50
C GLU A 22 -30.06 27.05 30.68
N GLU A 23 -29.96 26.53 31.90
CA GLU A 23 -29.31 25.25 32.23
C GLU A 23 -30.11 24.05 31.69
N PHE A 24 -31.45 24.07 31.75
CA PHE A 24 -32.31 23.08 31.09
C PHE A 24 -32.33 23.24 29.56
N SER A 25 -32.17 24.46 29.03
CA SER A 25 -32.04 24.73 27.59
C SER A 25 -30.67 24.28 27.06
N GLU A 26 -29.58 24.50 27.80
CA GLU A 26 -28.24 23.97 27.52
C GLU A 26 -28.21 22.44 27.63
N ALA A 27 -28.93 21.85 28.59
CA ALA A 27 -29.07 20.41 28.70
C ALA A 27 -29.86 19.78 27.54
N ARG A 28 -30.85 20.50 26.98
CA ARG A 28 -31.68 20.03 25.85
C ARG A 28 -31.07 20.32 24.47
N ASN A 29 -30.21 21.35 24.37
CA ASN A 29 -29.47 21.72 23.15
C ASN A 29 -28.10 21.04 23.03
N ASN A 30 -27.68 20.24 24.02
CA ASN A 30 -26.52 19.35 23.91
C ASN A 30 -26.87 18.14 23.02
N VAL A 31 -27.04 18.35 21.72
CA VAL A 31 -26.86 17.27 20.74
C VAL A 31 -25.39 16.87 20.83
N ASN A 32 -25.13 15.80 21.57
CA ASN A 32 -23.81 15.33 21.97
C ASN A 32 -23.06 14.85 20.72
N TYR A 33 -22.33 15.75 20.07
CA TYR A 33 -21.58 15.49 18.83
C TYR A 33 -20.63 14.29 18.95
N ASP A 34 -20.18 14.00 20.17
CA ASP A 34 -19.25 12.94 20.49
C ASP A 34 -19.94 11.69 21.05
N SER A 35 -21.27 11.56 20.96
CA SER A 35 -21.93 10.32 21.35
C SER A 35 -21.27 9.13 20.64
N TYR A 36 -21.12 7.99 21.33
CA TYR A 36 -20.51 6.80 20.74
C TYR A 36 -21.20 6.42 19.43
N HIS A 37 -22.53 6.56 19.39
CA HIS A 37 -23.33 6.34 18.19
C HIS A 37 -22.91 7.25 17.02
N THR A 38 -22.82 8.56 17.24
CA THR A 38 -22.37 9.53 16.23
C THR A 38 -20.96 9.22 15.76
N LEU A 39 -20.02 8.98 16.68
CA LEU A 39 -18.62 8.69 16.36
C LEU A 39 -18.47 7.42 15.53
N CYS A 40 -19.16 6.33 15.89
CA CYS A 40 -19.15 5.08 15.13
C CYS A 40 -19.63 5.30 13.70
N ARG A 41 -20.73 6.04 13.53
CA ARG A 41 -21.29 6.33 12.21
C ARG A 41 -20.37 7.19 11.34
N GLU A 42 -19.82 8.26 11.88
CA GLU A 42 -18.88 9.10 11.13
C GLU A 42 -17.57 8.36 10.83
N THR A 43 -17.15 7.44 11.70
CA THR A 43 -16.00 6.55 11.45
C THR A 43 -16.25 5.66 10.22
N ILE A 44 -17.46 5.13 10.07
CA ILE A 44 -17.85 4.34 8.90
C ILE A 44 -17.84 5.21 7.63
N HIS A 45 -18.39 6.43 7.68
CA HIS A 45 -18.32 7.37 6.55
C HIS A 45 -16.87 7.70 6.17
N GLY A 46 -16.00 7.90 7.17
CA GLY A 46 -14.57 8.10 6.96
C GLY A 46 -13.90 6.88 6.33
N TYR A 47 -14.23 5.67 6.78
CA TYR A 47 -13.72 4.42 6.20
C TYR A 47 -14.08 4.29 4.71
N VAL A 48 -15.32 4.62 4.34
CA VAL A 48 -15.79 4.63 2.94
C VAL A 48 -15.01 5.67 2.13
N PHE A 49 -14.82 6.88 2.67
CA PHE A 49 -14.02 7.91 2.03
C PHE A 49 -12.60 7.42 1.72
N TRP A 50 -11.89 6.86 2.70
CA TRP A 50 -10.52 6.35 2.48
C TRP A 50 -10.47 5.16 1.52
N SER A 51 -11.47 4.27 1.58
CA SER A 51 -11.58 3.14 0.65
C SER A 51 -11.70 3.61 -0.81
N LEU A 52 -12.55 4.60 -1.08
CA LEU A 52 -12.74 5.17 -2.41
C LEU A 52 -11.54 6.02 -2.86
N PHE A 53 -11.06 6.89 -1.97
CA PHE A 53 -9.97 7.81 -2.26
C PHE A 53 -8.67 7.06 -2.58
N GLN A 54 -8.32 6.03 -1.80
CA GLN A 54 -7.11 5.23 -2.06
C GLN A 54 -7.34 4.14 -3.12
N GLY A 55 -8.59 3.73 -3.37
CA GLY A 55 -8.90 2.67 -4.34
C GLY A 55 -8.81 3.10 -5.81
N LEU A 56 -9.01 4.38 -6.13
CA LEU A 56 -9.05 4.86 -7.52
C LEU A 56 -7.68 4.81 -8.21
N GLY A 57 -6.60 5.19 -7.51
CA GLY A 57 -5.25 5.24 -8.07
C GLY A 57 -4.80 3.89 -8.66
N PRO A 58 -4.87 2.78 -7.91
CA PRO A 58 -4.55 1.44 -8.43
C PRO A 58 -5.38 1.00 -9.63
N MET A 59 -6.66 1.37 -9.66
CA MET A 59 -7.54 1.04 -10.79
C MET A 59 -7.18 1.83 -12.06
N ILE A 60 -6.72 3.08 -11.90
CA ILE A 60 -6.18 3.87 -13.03
C ILE A 60 -4.86 3.26 -13.49
N TRP A 61 -3.95 2.97 -12.55
CA TRP A 61 -2.61 2.45 -12.83
C TRP A 61 -2.60 1.11 -13.59
N PHE A 62 -3.64 0.29 -13.43
CA PHE A 62 -3.78 -0.97 -14.17
C PHE A 62 -3.64 -0.78 -15.70
N TYR A 63 -4.15 0.30 -16.29
CA TYR A 63 -4.09 0.47 -17.76
C TYR A 63 -2.69 0.85 -18.26
N PRO A 64 -2.03 1.91 -17.73
CA PRO A 64 -0.67 2.27 -18.15
C PRO A 64 0.35 1.18 -17.92
N LEU A 65 0.14 0.36 -16.89
CA LEU A 65 1.00 -0.79 -16.61
C LEU A 65 0.97 -1.82 -17.75
N ASN A 66 -0.21 -2.09 -18.30
CA ASN A 66 -0.38 -3.04 -19.40
C ASN A 66 0.06 -2.47 -20.76
N GLU A 67 -0.13 -1.16 -20.95
CA GLU A 67 0.21 -0.48 -22.22
C GLU A 67 1.67 0.01 -22.26
N LEU A 68 2.33 0.10 -21.10
CA LEU A 68 3.68 0.68 -20.92
C LEU A 68 3.80 2.11 -21.47
N GLU A 69 2.69 2.85 -21.41
CA GLU A 69 2.55 4.25 -21.83
C GLU A 69 1.31 4.91 -21.18
N ILE A 70 1.10 6.20 -21.45
CA ILE A 70 -0.11 6.92 -21.03
C ILE A 70 -1.30 6.40 -21.85
N SER A 71 -2.31 5.89 -21.15
CA SER A 71 -3.44 5.14 -21.75
C SER A 71 -4.68 5.99 -22.05
N GLY A 72 -4.74 7.21 -21.50
CA GLY A 72 -5.91 8.09 -21.52
C GLY A 72 -6.89 7.85 -20.37
N TYR A 73 -6.85 6.68 -19.71
CA TYR A 73 -7.70 6.39 -18.55
C TYR A 73 -7.32 7.21 -17.30
N GLU A 74 -6.14 7.82 -17.29
CA GLU A 74 -5.71 8.79 -16.28
C GLU A 74 -6.66 9.99 -16.20
N ALA A 75 -7.41 10.28 -17.27
CA ALA A 75 -8.45 11.30 -17.27
C ALA A 75 -9.52 11.07 -16.19
N PHE A 76 -9.74 9.84 -15.71
CA PHE A 76 -10.65 9.56 -14.60
C PHE A 76 -10.19 10.19 -13.27
N ALA A 77 -8.90 10.50 -13.10
CA ALA A 77 -8.41 11.28 -11.96
C ALA A 77 -9.04 12.68 -11.89
N ALA A 78 -9.57 13.20 -13.01
CA ALA A 78 -10.30 14.46 -13.06
C ALA A 78 -11.51 14.49 -12.11
N LEU A 79 -12.10 13.32 -11.79
CA LEU A 79 -13.24 13.26 -10.87
C LEU A 79 -12.90 13.62 -9.43
N TRP A 80 -11.63 13.52 -8.99
CA TRP A 80 -11.23 14.08 -7.68
C TRP A 80 -11.40 15.61 -7.62
N PHE A 81 -11.44 16.31 -8.75
CA PHE A 81 -11.66 17.76 -8.82
C PHE A 81 -13.13 18.17 -8.77
N LEU A 82 -14.07 17.23 -8.64
CA LEU A 82 -15.50 17.52 -8.60
C LEU A 82 -15.91 18.61 -7.58
N PRO A 83 -15.24 18.79 -6.41
CA PRO A 83 -15.45 19.94 -5.53
C PRO A 83 -15.36 21.33 -6.17
N ILE A 84 -14.79 21.47 -7.36
CA ILE A 84 -14.76 22.76 -8.08
C ILE A 84 -16.15 23.40 -8.24
N VAL A 85 -17.20 22.57 -8.37
CA VAL A 85 -18.59 23.03 -8.51
C VAL A 85 -19.11 23.75 -7.26
N THR A 86 -18.52 23.48 -6.08
CA THR A 86 -18.89 24.15 -4.83
C THR A 86 -18.37 25.60 -4.78
N GLY A 87 -17.69 26.08 -5.82
CA GLY A 87 -17.31 27.49 -5.98
C GLY A 87 -18.52 28.39 -6.14
N VAL A 88 -19.64 27.85 -6.61
CA VAL A 88 -20.94 28.53 -6.65
C VAL A 88 -21.64 28.33 -5.31
N PRO A 89 -21.87 29.40 -4.50
CA PRO A 89 -22.45 29.26 -3.16
C PRO A 89 -23.83 28.60 -3.14
N LEU A 90 -24.63 28.77 -4.20
CA LEU A 90 -25.94 28.12 -4.35
C LEU A 90 -25.80 26.60 -4.46
N ILE A 91 -24.80 26.11 -5.22
CA ILE A 91 -24.53 24.68 -5.37
C ILE A 91 -24.07 24.09 -4.04
N LEU A 92 -23.14 24.77 -3.33
CA LEU A 92 -22.68 24.30 -2.02
C LEU A 92 -23.85 24.20 -1.02
N ARG A 93 -24.72 25.22 -0.94
CA ARG A 93 -25.91 25.19 -0.08
C ARG A 93 -26.90 24.11 -0.46
N PHE A 94 -27.09 23.86 -1.76
CA PHE A 94 -27.93 22.79 -2.26
C PHE A 94 -27.39 21.42 -1.85
N ILE A 95 -26.08 21.19 -2.04
CA ILE A 95 -25.41 19.95 -1.65
C ILE A 95 -25.52 19.75 -0.14
N GLN A 96 -25.38 20.80 0.67
CA GLN A 96 -25.49 20.78 2.13
C GLN A 96 -26.90 20.47 2.66
N ASN A 97 -27.91 20.37 1.80
CA ASN A 97 -29.22 19.87 2.20
C ASN A 97 -29.12 18.41 2.67
N ARG A 98 -29.71 18.08 3.82
CA ARG A 98 -29.62 16.73 4.42
C ARG A 98 -29.99 15.60 3.47
N TRP A 99 -30.99 15.80 2.60
CA TRP A 99 -31.46 14.77 1.67
C TRP A 99 -30.49 14.60 0.50
N VAL A 100 -29.91 15.70 0.01
CA VAL A 100 -28.90 15.68 -1.04
C VAL A 100 -27.61 15.04 -0.51
N LEU A 101 -27.14 15.44 0.68
CA LEU A 101 -26.01 14.80 1.35
C LEU A 101 -26.25 13.29 1.55
N GLY A 102 -27.43 12.90 2.04
CA GLY A 102 -27.81 11.50 2.21
C GLY A 102 -27.72 10.72 0.89
N PHE A 103 -28.25 11.27 -0.19
CA PHE A 103 -28.17 10.67 -1.52
C PHE A 103 -26.73 10.55 -2.02
N LEU A 104 -25.90 11.59 -1.89
CA LEU A 104 -24.50 11.54 -2.32
C LEU A 104 -23.67 10.54 -1.49
N ARG A 105 -23.95 10.42 -0.19
CA ARG A 105 -23.33 9.36 0.64
C ARG A 105 -23.77 7.98 0.18
N LEU A 106 -25.06 7.77 -0.12
CA LEU A 106 -25.54 6.50 -0.64
C LEU A 106 -24.89 6.16 -1.99
N LEU A 107 -24.74 7.15 -2.88
CA LEU A 107 -24.03 6.97 -4.16
C LEU A 107 -22.55 6.61 -3.96
N SER A 108 -21.89 7.24 -2.99
CA SER A 108 -20.51 6.90 -2.59
C SER A 108 -20.44 5.44 -2.10
N VAL A 109 -21.36 5.02 -1.22
CA VAL A 109 -21.40 3.63 -0.73
C VAL A 109 -21.73 2.64 -1.86
N ALA A 110 -22.70 2.97 -2.73
CA ALA A 110 -23.07 2.13 -3.87
C ALA A 110 -21.89 1.91 -4.83
N SER A 111 -21.01 2.90 -4.97
CA SER A 111 -19.82 2.79 -5.83
C SER A 111 -18.79 1.75 -5.34
N LEU A 112 -18.84 1.33 -4.07
CA LEU A 112 -18.02 0.22 -3.58
C LEU A 112 -18.38 -1.11 -4.26
N ALA A 113 -19.61 -1.24 -4.79
CA ALA A 113 -20.03 -2.37 -5.61
C ALA A 113 -19.30 -2.44 -6.97
N SER A 114 -18.49 -1.44 -7.31
CA SER A 114 -17.58 -1.50 -8.46
C SER A 114 -16.67 -2.73 -8.45
N PHE A 115 -16.32 -3.26 -7.27
CA PHE A 115 -15.56 -4.51 -7.15
C PHE A 115 -16.25 -5.70 -7.82
N GLN A 116 -17.59 -5.69 -7.87
CA GLN A 116 -18.45 -6.71 -8.46
C GLN A 116 -18.80 -6.42 -9.93
N ALA A 117 -18.21 -5.38 -10.52
CA ALA A 117 -18.52 -4.98 -11.89
C ALA A 117 -18.05 -6.04 -12.90
N PRO A 118 -18.77 -6.24 -14.02
CA PRO A 118 -18.46 -7.30 -14.99
C PRO A 118 -17.20 -7.05 -15.81
N THR A 119 -16.77 -5.78 -15.92
CA THR A 119 -15.61 -5.37 -16.70
C THR A 119 -14.75 -4.38 -15.94
N THR A 120 -13.45 -4.40 -16.22
CA THR A 120 -12.44 -3.49 -15.66
C THR A 120 -12.79 -2.03 -15.91
N LEU A 121 -13.33 -1.71 -17.08
CA LEU A 121 -13.78 -0.36 -17.44
C LEU A 121 -14.99 0.08 -16.62
N SER A 122 -16.00 -0.79 -16.48
CA SER A 122 -17.16 -0.48 -15.64
C SER A 122 -16.77 -0.29 -14.17
N ARG A 123 -15.81 -1.08 -13.68
CA ARG A 123 -15.24 -0.90 -12.33
C ARG A 123 -14.59 0.47 -12.18
N LEU A 124 -13.71 0.84 -13.11
CA LEU A 124 -13.05 2.15 -13.11
C LEU A 124 -14.06 3.30 -13.11
N PHE A 125 -15.04 3.25 -14.02
CA PHE A 125 -16.05 4.30 -14.12
C PHE A 125 -16.85 4.47 -12.83
N ILE A 126 -17.39 3.38 -12.28
CA ILE A 126 -18.21 3.41 -11.04
C ILE A 126 -17.35 3.92 -9.87
N LEU A 127 -16.13 3.42 -9.73
CA LEU A 127 -15.21 3.81 -8.66
C LEU A 127 -14.83 5.30 -8.76
N ALA A 128 -14.57 5.80 -9.97
CA ALA A 128 -14.21 7.20 -10.18
C ALA A 128 -15.39 8.16 -9.88
N VAL A 129 -16.62 7.78 -10.27
CA VAL A 129 -17.84 8.52 -9.86
C VAL A 129 -18.00 8.50 -8.34
N GLY A 130 -17.74 7.36 -7.71
CA GLY A 130 -17.70 7.19 -6.27
C GLY A 130 -16.74 8.14 -5.57
N ALA A 131 -15.48 8.13 -6.00
CA ALA A 131 -14.41 8.98 -5.46
C ALA A 131 -14.72 10.48 -5.64
N GLY A 132 -15.23 10.89 -6.80
CA GLY A 132 -15.65 12.28 -7.03
C GLY A 132 -16.83 12.68 -6.14
N THR A 133 -17.82 11.79 -5.98
CA THR A 133 -18.96 12.02 -5.10
C THR A 133 -18.54 12.10 -3.63
N SER A 134 -17.62 11.24 -3.18
CA SER A 134 -17.11 11.29 -1.81
C SER A 134 -16.34 12.58 -1.54
N MET A 135 -15.64 13.14 -2.54
CA MET A 135 -15.00 14.45 -2.44
C MET A 135 -16.03 15.59 -2.32
N LEU A 136 -17.18 15.51 -2.98
CA LEU A 136 -18.28 16.47 -2.79
C LEU A 136 -18.86 16.40 -1.37
N VAL A 137 -19.12 15.19 -0.87
CA VAL A 137 -19.58 14.98 0.51
C VAL A 137 -18.57 15.57 1.50
N PHE A 138 -17.29 15.22 1.35
CA PHE A 138 -16.18 15.75 2.15
C PHE A 138 -16.16 17.27 2.18
N THR A 139 -16.31 17.91 1.02
CA THR A 139 -16.31 19.37 0.90
C THR A 139 -17.53 19.99 1.59
N ALA A 140 -18.71 19.42 1.35
CA ALA A 140 -19.96 19.97 1.87
C ALA A 140 -20.06 19.87 3.40
N THR A 141 -19.52 18.82 4.00
CA THR A 141 -19.52 18.61 5.46
C THR A 141 -18.41 19.37 6.16
N LEU A 142 -17.19 19.46 5.60
CA LEU A 142 -16.09 20.24 6.19
C LEU A 142 -16.25 21.75 6.07
N TRP A 143 -16.98 22.25 5.07
CA TRP A 143 -17.37 23.67 4.95
C TRP A 143 -18.81 23.92 5.41
N ASN A 144 -19.38 23.01 6.20
CA ASN A 144 -20.71 23.20 6.76
C ASN A 144 -20.72 24.40 7.73
N PRO A 145 -21.76 25.26 7.75
CA PRO A 145 -21.88 26.35 8.71
C PRO A 145 -21.84 25.91 10.19
N SER A 146 -22.33 24.71 10.50
CA SER A 146 -22.29 24.15 11.86
C SER A 146 -20.90 23.61 12.20
N LYS A 147 -20.31 24.15 13.29
CA LYS A 147 -19.04 23.66 13.86
C LYS A 147 -19.11 22.21 14.31
N ARG A 148 -20.30 21.77 14.76
CA ARG A 148 -20.57 20.39 15.18
C ARG A 148 -20.32 19.40 14.04
N ILE A 149 -20.89 19.67 12.87
CA ILE A 149 -20.78 18.82 11.68
C ILE A 149 -19.32 18.75 11.22
N ARG A 150 -18.64 19.90 11.12
CA ARG A 150 -17.21 19.96 10.74
C ARG A 150 -16.32 19.10 11.66
N CYS A 151 -16.52 19.24 12.98
CA CYS A 151 -15.79 18.46 13.99
C CYS A 151 -16.06 16.96 13.90
N SER A 152 -17.35 16.59 13.77
CA SER A 152 -17.77 15.20 13.62
C SER A 152 -17.18 14.56 12.36
N THR A 153 -17.19 15.29 11.23
CA THR A 153 -16.58 14.85 9.97
C THR A 153 -15.07 14.67 10.10
N PHE A 154 -14.35 15.65 10.68
CA PHE A 154 -12.90 15.53 10.85
C PHE A 154 -12.52 14.30 11.67
N TRP A 155 -13.14 14.10 12.84
CA TRP A 155 -12.87 12.94 13.67
C TRP A 155 -13.35 11.64 13.02
N GLY A 156 -14.45 11.66 12.26
CA GLY A 156 -14.89 10.54 11.43
C GLY A 156 -13.83 10.14 10.39
N LEU A 157 -13.19 11.10 9.73
CA LEU A 157 -12.10 10.84 8.80
C LEU A 157 -10.86 10.27 9.50
N MET A 158 -10.45 10.82 10.64
CA MET A 158 -9.27 10.34 11.37
C MET A 158 -9.48 8.94 11.95
N LEU A 159 -10.61 8.71 12.62
CA LEU A 159 -10.97 7.40 13.15
C LEU A 159 -11.24 6.41 12.01
N GLY A 160 -11.85 6.86 10.92
CA GLY A 160 -12.08 6.07 9.71
C GLY A 160 -10.77 5.63 9.04
N LEU A 161 -9.75 6.50 9.01
CA LEU A 161 -8.40 6.14 8.53
C LEU A 161 -7.77 5.10 9.44
N LEU A 162 -7.88 5.27 10.76
CA LEU A 162 -7.34 4.29 11.69
C LEU A 162 -8.07 2.94 11.58
N ALA A 163 -9.40 2.96 11.43
CA ALA A 163 -10.20 1.76 11.16
C ALA A 163 -9.81 1.13 9.82
N PHE A 164 -9.52 1.93 8.79
CA PHE A 164 -9.00 1.48 7.51
C PHE A 164 -7.67 0.74 7.70
N VAL A 165 -6.66 1.37 8.31
CA VAL A 165 -5.35 0.74 8.57
C VAL A 165 -5.48 -0.49 9.48
N ALA A 166 -6.25 -0.40 10.57
CA ALA A 166 -6.48 -1.53 11.49
C ALA A 166 -7.16 -2.71 10.77
N SER A 167 -8.11 -2.45 9.87
CA SER A 167 -8.75 -3.51 9.09
C SER A 167 -7.76 -4.21 8.16
N ARG A 168 -6.78 -3.50 7.60
CA ARG A 168 -5.72 -4.09 6.76
C ARG A 168 -4.83 -5.05 7.55
N VAL A 169 -4.66 -4.85 8.86
CA VAL A 169 -3.95 -5.80 9.73
C VAL A 169 -4.65 -7.16 9.76
N TRP A 170 -5.99 -7.17 9.84
CA TRP A 170 -6.78 -8.41 9.82
C TRP A 170 -6.77 -9.12 8.46
N PHE A 171 -6.52 -8.37 7.39
CA PHE A 171 -6.48 -8.88 6.00
C PHE A 171 -5.06 -8.96 5.43
N THR A 172 -4.04 -8.97 6.29
CA THR A 172 -2.63 -9.11 5.89
C THR A 172 -2.22 -8.13 4.81
N SER A 173 -2.33 -6.85 5.15
CA SER A 173 -2.06 -5.68 4.32
C SER A 173 -3.20 -5.28 3.38
N LEU A 174 -4.18 -6.13 3.09
CA LEU A 174 -5.17 -5.83 2.04
C LEU A 174 -6.37 -5.06 2.56
N VAL A 175 -7.01 -4.28 1.69
CA VAL A 175 -8.22 -3.52 2.03
C VAL A 175 -9.45 -4.44 1.95
N PRO A 176 -10.21 -4.65 3.03
CA PRO A 176 -11.38 -5.53 3.03
C PRO A 176 -12.41 -5.20 1.93
N THR A 177 -12.60 -3.90 1.67
CA THR A 177 -13.48 -3.39 0.61
C THR A 177 -13.12 -3.93 -0.77
N TRP A 178 -11.83 -4.16 -1.03
CA TRP A 178 -11.28 -4.52 -2.34
C TRP A 178 -10.69 -5.92 -2.36
N TRP A 179 -10.99 -6.75 -1.37
CA TRP A 179 -10.39 -8.07 -1.20
C TRP A 179 -11.24 -9.18 -1.84
N ASP A 180 -12.48 -9.33 -1.39
CA ASP A 180 -13.41 -10.35 -1.86
C ASP A 180 -14.87 -9.83 -1.83
N ASN A 181 -15.78 -10.54 -2.50
CA ASN A 181 -17.18 -10.15 -2.63
C ASN A 181 -17.92 -10.13 -1.28
N GLN A 182 -17.62 -11.04 -0.37
CA GLN A 182 -18.25 -11.12 0.95
C GLN A 182 -17.82 -9.94 1.81
N SER A 183 -16.51 -9.69 1.93
CA SER A 183 -15.94 -8.57 2.67
C SER A 183 -16.43 -7.23 2.12
N ASN A 184 -16.45 -7.06 0.80
CA ASN A 184 -17.03 -5.89 0.12
C ASN A 184 -18.52 -5.69 0.47
N SER A 185 -19.33 -6.76 0.40
CA SER A 185 -20.76 -6.70 0.70
C SER A 185 -21.05 -6.34 2.16
N VAL A 186 -20.23 -6.83 3.10
CA VAL A 186 -20.34 -6.47 4.52
C VAL A 186 -20.05 -4.98 4.74
N VAL A 187 -18.98 -4.46 4.13
CA VAL A 187 -18.66 -3.02 4.19
C VAL A 187 -19.80 -2.19 3.62
N ILE A 188 -20.36 -2.58 2.47
CA ILE A 188 -21.52 -1.91 1.85
C ILE A 188 -22.72 -1.91 2.81
N ALA A 189 -23.09 -3.07 3.37
CA ALA A 189 -24.26 -3.20 4.23
C ALA A 189 -24.15 -2.31 5.49
N VAL A 190 -23.01 -2.37 6.18
CA VAL A 190 -22.74 -1.52 7.36
C VAL A 190 -22.77 -0.04 6.99
N SER A 191 -22.23 0.32 5.83
CA SER A 191 -22.20 1.70 5.35
C SER A 191 -23.58 2.22 4.95
N ILE A 192 -24.43 1.40 4.33
CA ILE A 192 -25.83 1.76 4.05
C ILE A 192 -26.58 2.06 5.35
N ILE A 193 -26.42 1.22 6.38
CA ILE A 193 -27.03 1.45 7.70
C ILE A 193 -26.55 2.80 8.27
N ALA A 194 -25.25 3.08 8.20
CA ALA A 194 -24.70 4.35 8.66
C ALA A 194 -25.28 5.57 7.89
N VAL A 195 -25.48 5.46 6.58
CA VAL A 195 -26.10 6.52 5.77
C VAL A 195 -27.56 6.73 6.15
N ILE A 196 -28.35 5.65 6.28
CA ILE A 196 -29.75 5.73 6.67
C ILE A 196 -29.88 6.38 8.04
N ASP A 197 -29.06 5.96 9.01
CA ASP A 197 -29.05 6.56 10.33
C ASP A 197 -28.73 8.07 10.29
N THR A 198 -27.71 8.49 9.52
CA THR A 198 -27.37 9.92 9.39
C THR A 198 -28.57 10.74 8.92
N VAL A 199 -29.29 10.23 7.92
CA VAL A 199 -30.45 10.91 7.33
C VAL A 199 -31.63 10.93 8.29
N VAL A 200 -31.98 9.79 8.88
CA VAL A 200 -33.14 9.64 9.77
C VAL A 200 -32.95 10.41 11.08
N SER A 201 -31.75 10.39 11.64
CA SER A 201 -31.41 11.13 12.87
C SER A 201 -31.34 12.65 12.70
N GLY A 202 -31.40 13.16 11.46
CA GLY A 202 -31.23 14.60 11.20
C GLY A 202 -29.82 15.10 11.55
N SER A 203 -28.80 14.23 11.49
CA SER A 203 -27.47 14.58 12.00
C SER A 203 -26.77 15.70 11.24
N ASP A 204 -27.12 15.90 9.96
CA ASP A 204 -26.62 17.00 9.13
C ASP A 204 -27.50 18.28 9.21
N GLU A 205 -28.53 18.30 10.06
CA GLU A 205 -29.35 19.50 10.23
C GLU A 205 -28.56 20.60 10.94
N VAL A 206 -28.64 21.80 10.35
CA VAL A 206 -27.98 22.99 10.86
C VAL A 206 -28.96 23.71 11.78
N ASN A 207 -28.68 23.70 13.08
CA ASN A 207 -29.41 24.51 14.04
C ASN A 207 -29.00 25.99 13.91
N PRO A 208 -29.95 26.95 13.90
CA PRO A 208 -29.63 28.38 13.83
C PRO A 208 -28.73 28.88 14.96
N SER A 209 -28.75 28.21 16.11
CA SER A 209 -27.88 28.50 17.26
C SER A 209 -26.41 28.06 17.07
N GLU A 210 -26.12 27.20 16.10
CA GLU A 210 -24.79 26.62 15.84
C GLU A 210 -24.02 27.32 14.70
N THR A 211 -24.68 28.25 13.98
CA THR A 211 -24.05 28.97 12.87
C THR A 211 -23.03 29.97 13.37
N THR A 212 -21.76 29.79 12.98
CA THR A 212 -20.68 30.70 13.36
C THR A 212 -20.65 31.91 12.41
N PRO A 213 -20.84 33.16 12.87
CA PRO A 213 -20.65 34.34 12.02
C PRO A 213 -19.15 34.53 11.75
N VAL A 214 -18.69 34.20 10.54
CA VAL A 214 -17.28 34.27 10.09
C VAL A 214 -16.84 35.70 9.75
N LYS A 215 -17.28 36.71 10.52
CA LYS A 215 -17.05 38.12 10.16
C LYS A 215 -15.71 38.70 10.63
N ASP A 216 -15.05 38.12 11.64
CA ASP A 216 -13.84 38.71 12.24
C ASP A 216 -12.59 37.79 12.34
N LEU A 217 -12.57 36.63 11.66
CA LEU A 217 -11.43 35.69 11.72
C LEU A 217 -10.38 36.03 10.65
N GLN A 218 -9.10 36.09 11.03
CA GLN A 218 -8.02 36.33 10.09
C GLN A 218 -7.76 35.09 9.25
N ARG A 219 -8.12 35.12 7.97
CA ARG A 219 -8.03 33.94 7.09
C ARG A 219 -6.59 33.62 6.70
N PRO A 220 -6.18 32.33 6.74
CA PRO A 220 -4.89 31.92 6.19
C PRO A 220 -4.88 32.07 4.66
N TYR A 221 -3.67 32.12 4.08
CA TYR A 221 -3.52 32.20 2.64
C TYR A 221 -3.88 30.87 1.98
N SER A 222 -4.86 30.89 1.08
CA SER A 222 -5.45 29.68 0.52
C SER A 222 -4.49 28.81 -0.29
N LEU A 223 -3.53 29.41 -0.99
CA LEU A 223 -2.61 28.67 -1.85
C LEU A 223 -1.53 27.93 -1.05
N PRO A 224 -0.78 28.57 -0.12
CA PRO A 224 0.12 27.85 0.79
C PRO A 224 -0.58 26.76 1.62
N THR A 225 -1.78 27.03 2.13
CA THR A 225 -2.56 26.02 2.86
C THR A 225 -2.97 24.85 1.98
N ALA A 226 -3.31 25.09 0.70
CA ALA A 226 -3.59 24.01 -0.24
C ALA A 226 -2.36 23.13 -0.50
N PHE A 227 -1.19 23.73 -0.72
CA PHE A 227 0.06 22.97 -0.87
C PHE A 227 0.33 22.12 0.36
N GLY A 228 0.29 22.71 1.56
CA GLY A 228 0.59 21.96 2.78
C GLY A 228 -0.40 20.86 3.12
N PHE A 229 -1.69 21.06 2.86
CA PHE A 229 -2.68 20.00 3.06
C PHE A 229 -2.57 18.90 2.00
N GLY A 230 -2.30 19.25 0.74
CA GLY A 230 -2.03 18.27 -0.33
C GLY A 230 -0.84 17.39 0.00
N SER A 231 0.28 17.99 0.40
CA SER A 231 1.49 17.27 0.83
C SER A 231 1.28 16.41 2.08
N LEU A 232 0.47 16.89 3.04
CA LEU A 232 0.12 16.09 4.23
C LEU A 232 -0.75 14.88 3.87
N LEU A 233 -1.73 15.07 2.96
CA LEU A 233 -2.58 14.01 2.45
C LEU A 233 -1.77 12.96 1.68
N TYR A 234 -0.85 13.40 0.82
CA TYR A 234 0.07 12.54 0.10
C TYR A 234 0.98 11.75 1.04
N LEU A 235 1.66 12.41 1.99
CA LEU A 235 2.51 11.75 2.99
C LEU A 235 1.74 10.69 3.79
N THR A 236 0.51 11.01 4.18
CA THR A 236 -0.37 10.08 4.90
C THR A 236 -0.68 8.85 4.04
N HIS A 237 -1.01 9.04 2.76
CA HIS A 237 -1.28 7.92 1.85
C HIS A 237 0.00 7.12 1.53
N TRP A 238 1.12 7.79 1.29
CA TRP A 238 2.36 7.19 0.82
C TRP A 238 3.08 6.35 1.88
N CYS A 239 3.19 6.87 3.10
CA CYS A 239 3.97 6.21 4.16
C CYS A 239 3.10 5.52 5.21
N PHE A 240 1.82 5.90 5.33
CA PHE A 240 0.93 5.46 6.42
C PHE A 240 -0.43 4.97 5.95
N GLY A 241 -0.59 4.69 4.65
CA GLY A 241 -1.78 4.02 4.11
C GLY A 241 -1.87 2.54 4.53
N GLU A 242 -0.75 1.96 4.95
CA GLU A 242 -0.65 0.62 5.52
C GLU A 242 0.54 0.56 6.51
N SER A 243 0.45 -0.32 7.50
CA SER A 243 1.39 -0.41 8.63
C SER A 243 2.77 -1.01 8.29
N SER A 244 2.89 -1.79 7.21
CA SER A 244 4.16 -2.41 6.80
C SER A 244 5.08 -1.47 6.01
N LEU A 245 4.56 -0.37 5.46
CA LEU A 245 5.25 0.44 4.45
C LEU A 245 6.58 0.98 4.96
N ILE A 246 6.64 1.51 6.18
CA ILE A 246 7.88 2.00 6.79
C ILE A 246 8.96 0.92 6.86
N LEU A 247 8.57 -0.34 7.04
CA LEU A 247 9.49 -1.47 7.09
C LEU A 247 9.99 -1.83 5.70
N ARG A 248 9.13 -1.74 4.68
CA ARG A 248 9.51 -1.94 3.26
C ARG A 248 10.41 -0.84 2.70
N TRP A 249 10.42 0.33 3.33
CA TRP A 249 11.36 1.41 3.02
C TRP A 249 12.79 1.15 3.52
N VAL A 250 12.95 0.37 4.58
CA VAL A 250 14.23 0.23 5.30
C VAL A 250 14.78 -1.18 5.28
N VAL A 251 14.05 -2.11 4.65
CA VAL A 251 14.44 -3.52 4.52
C VAL A 251 15.77 -3.65 3.79
N THR A 252 16.58 -4.60 4.24
CA THR A 252 17.84 -5.01 3.61
C THR A 252 17.91 -6.54 3.56
N GLY A 253 18.99 -7.08 2.99
CA GLY A 253 19.20 -8.52 2.94
C GLY A 253 19.48 -9.16 4.31
N TYR A 254 19.36 -10.49 4.37
CA TYR A 254 19.63 -11.33 5.53
C TYR A 254 21.13 -11.40 5.87
N PRO A 255 21.49 -11.63 7.15
CA PRO A 255 20.60 -11.89 8.30
C PRO A 255 20.00 -10.63 8.93
N ASP A 256 20.58 -9.46 8.67
CA ASP A 256 20.18 -8.19 9.29
C ASP A 256 19.12 -7.47 8.45
N SER A 257 18.00 -8.14 8.13
CA SER A 257 16.96 -7.60 7.25
C SER A 257 16.19 -6.40 7.84
N GLY A 258 16.45 -6.06 9.10
CA GLY A 258 15.73 -5.05 9.85
C GLY A 258 14.42 -5.55 10.46
N PRO A 259 13.54 -4.65 10.91
CA PRO A 259 12.30 -5.02 11.57
C PRO A 259 11.32 -5.68 10.60
N LEU A 260 10.73 -6.80 11.03
CA LEU A 260 9.75 -7.56 10.23
C LEU A 260 8.33 -6.96 10.33
N PRO A 261 7.58 -6.83 9.21
CA PRO A 261 6.25 -6.22 9.19
C PRO A 261 5.23 -6.87 10.13
N ASP A 262 5.28 -8.20 10.25
CA ASP A 262 4.33 -8.99 11.04
C ASP A 262 4.26 -8.59 12.51
N PHE A 263 5.36 -8.12 13.08
CA PHE A 263 5.44 -7.71 14.47
C PHE A 263 5.63 -6.20 14.61
N TRP A 264 6.56 -5.62 13.86
CA TRP A 264 6.93 -4.21 14.02
C TRP A 264 5.96 -3.24 13.35
N GLY A 265 5.04 -3.71 12.50
CA GLY A 265 3.88 -2.93 12.07
C GLY A 265 3.01 -2.45 13.25
N MET A 266 3.03 -3.17 14.38
CA MET A 266 2.39 -2.74 15.63
C MET A 266 2.93 -1.40 16.13
N ALA A 267 4.25 -1.19 16.05
CA ALA A 267 4.89 0.04 16.53
C ALA A 267 4.51 1.24 15.65
N VAL A 268 4.41 1.03 14.33
CA VAL A 268 3.91 2.07 13.39
C VAL A 268 2.48 2.44 13.77
N LEU A 269 1.59 1.46 13.96
CA LEU A 269 0.19 1.69 14.35
C LEU A 269 0.07 2.44 15.69
N LEU A 270 0.90 2.09 16.68
CA LEU A 270 0.98 2.81 17.96
C LEU A 270 1.43 4.26 17.77
N CYS A 271 2.46 4.51 16.96
CA CYS A 271 2.94 5.86 16.67
C CYS A 271 1.91 6.73 15.93
N ILE A 272 1.11 6.14 15.04
CA ILE A 272 -0.06 6.81 14.44
C ILE A 272 -1.03 7.23 15.54
N GLY A 273 -1.40 6.31 16.44
CA GLY A 273 -2.29 6.58 17.57
C GLY A 273 -1.75 7.66 18.53
N VAL A 274 -0.45 7.61 18.84
CA VAL A 274 0.24 8.61 19.65
C VAL A 274 0.23 9.97 18.96
N GLY A 275 0.50 10.04 17.66
CA GLY A 275 0.41 11.27 16.88
C GLY A 275 -0.99 11.89 16.93
N ILE A 276 -2.04 11.08 16.73
CA ILE A 276 -3.44 11.53 16.84
C ILE A 276 -3.74 12.03 18.27
N TYR A 277 -3.27 11.34 19.30
CA TYR A 277 -3.46 11.77 20.69
C TYR A 277 -2.72 13.08 21.01
N MET A 278 -1.45 13.19 20.58
CA MET A 278 -0.61 14.38 20.74
C MET A 278 -1.13 15.58 19.93
N SER A 279 -1.96 15.35 18.91
CA SER A 279 -2.56 16.40 18.09
C SER A 279 -3.45 17.38 18.87
N ALA A 280 -3.84 17.03 20.11
CA ALA A 280 -4.42 17.95 21.10
C ALA A 280 -3.52 19.16 21.40
N CYS A 281 -2.21 18.95 21.26
CA CYS A 281 -1.15 19.89 21.60
C CYS A 281 -0.84 20.81 20.40
N ARG A 282 -1.77 21.69 20.05
CA ARG A 282 -1.67 22.53 18.82
C ARG A 282 -0.40 23.36 18.71
N HIS A 283 0.20 23.78 19.84
CA HIS A 283 1.44 24.53 19.81
C HIS A 283 2.62 23.72 19.25
N MET A 284 2.59 22.40 19.40
CA MET A 284 3.59 21.49 18.84
C MET A 284 3.49 21.46 17.31
N ALA A 285 2.29 21.33 16.74
CA ALA A 285 2.08 21.38 15.29
C ALA A 285 2.50 22.73 14.68
N ARG A 286 2.44 23.83 15.45
CA ARG A 286 2.91 25.17 15.04
C ARG A 286 4.40 25.40 15.27
N SER A 287 5.11 24.45 15.86
CA SER A 287 6.54 24.59 16.16
C SER A 287 7.39 24.32 14.92
N LYS A 288 8.24 25.28 14.55
CA LYS A 288 9.25 25.07 13.51
C LYS A 288 10.25 23.97 13.89
N LEU A 289 10.51 23.78 15.19
CA LEU A 289 11.38 22.71 15.66
C LEU A 289 10.75 21.34 15.43
N TRP A 290 9.43 21.21 15.66
CA TRP A 290 8.71 19.96 15.40
C TRP A 290 8.62 19.65 13.91
N TRP A 291 8.40 20.66 13.06
CA TRP A 291 8.51 20.54 11.61
C TRP A 291 9.92 20.10 11.16
N LEU A 292 10.98 20.73 11.70
CA LEU A 292 12.36 20.32 11.41
C LEU A 292 12.62 18.87 11.83
N LEU A 293 12.13 18.44 13.00
CA LEU A 293 12.28 17.06 13.44
C LEU A 293 11.55 16.08 12.51
N GLY A 294 10.33 16.42 12.05
CA GLY A 294 9.62 15.66 11.03
C GLY A 294 10.39 15.59 9.70
N THR A 295 11.04 16.68 9.29
CA THR A 295 11.87 16.73 8.07
C THR A 295 13.09 15.83 8.20
N PHE A 296 13.82 15.93 9.31
CA PHE A 296 14.97 15.07 9.58
C PHE A 296 14.58 13.60 9.75
N SER A 297 13.41 13.32 10.32
CA SER A 297 12.93 11.95 10.46
C SER A 297 12.55 11.33 9.11
N PHE A 298 11.98 12.12 8.18
CA PHE A 298 11.74 11.66 6.81
C PHE A 298 13.05 11.45 6.04
N GLY A 299 14.01 12.37 6.16
CA GLY A 299 15.36 12.17 5.63
C GLY A 299 16.02 10.91 6.21
N GLY A 300 15.87 10.67 7.51
CA GLY A 300 16.35 9.46 8.19
C GLY A 300 15.72 8.18 7.64
N LEU A 301 14.40 8.17 7.42
CA LEU A 301 13.69 7.06 6.78
C LEU A 301 14.24 6.73 5.39
N TYR A 302 14.63 7.75 4.61
CA TYR A 302 15.13 7.55 3.26
C TYR A 302 16.61 7.13 3.21
N TYR A 303 17.47 7.77 4.00
CA TYR A 303 18.93 7.58 3.91
C TYR A 303 19.49 6.52 4.86
N LEU A 304 18.80 6.16 5.94
CA LEU A 304 19.30 5.20 6.93
C LEU A 304 18.65 3.83 6.73
N PRO A 305 19.43 2.73 6.84
CA PRO A 305 18.90 1.38 6.69
C PRO A 305 18.23 0.88 7.99
N THR A 306 17.47 -0.20 7.85
CA THR A 306 16.97 -1.06 8.93
C THR A 306 16.39 -0.29 10.13
N TRP A 307 16.96 -0.47 11.32
CA TRP A 307 16.44 0.05 12.58
C TRP A 307 16.55 1.57 12.72
N TRP A 308 17.58 2.18 12.13
CA TRP A 308 17.77 3.62 12.16
C TRP A 308 16.77 4.33 11.26
N GLY A 309 16.59 3.82 10.04
CA GLY A 309 15.53 4.30 9.14
C GLY A 309 14.14 4.08 9.75
N PHE A 310 13.91 2.92 10.36
CA PHE A 310 12.65 2.59 11.04
C PHE A 310 12.33 3.60 12.15
N THR A 311 13.32 3.95 12.98
CA THR A 311 13.16 4.97 14.02
C THR A 311 12.76 6.32 13.43
N GLY A 312 13.36 6.71 12.30
CA GLY A 312 12.95 7.89 11.52
C GLY A 312 11.48 7.81 11.08
N GLY A 313 11.05 6.67 10.56
CA GLY A 313 9.65 6.42 10.17
C GLY A 313 8.66 6.47 11.34
N LEU A 314 9.03 5.98 12.53
CA LEU A 314 8.19 6.07 13.73
C LEU A 314 7.99 7.52 14.19
N ILE A 315 9.06 8.32 14.21
CA ILE A 315 8.98 9.75 14.54
C ILE A 315 8.15 10.49 13.48
N LEU A 316 8.33 10.15 12.20
CA LEU A 316 7.55 10.71 11.10
C LEU A 316 6.05 10.40 11.25
N ALA A 317 5.68 9.22 11.71
CA ALA A 317 4.28 8.87 11.99
C ALA A 317 3.69 9.79 13.06
N ILE A 318 4.38 9.95 14.20
CA ILE A 318 3.91 10.84 15.27
C ILE A 318 3.77 12.28 14.75
N TYR A 319 4.76 12.77 14.01
CA TYR A 319 4.72 14.10 13.40
C TYR A 319 3.51 14.26 12.47
N THR A 320 3.37 13.38 11.48
CA THR A 320 2.31 13.44 10.46
C THR A 320 0.93 13.53 11.10
N PHE A 321 0.64 12.62 12.03
CA PHE A 321 -0.67 12.54 12.69
C PHE A 321 -0.92 13.63 13.73
N SER A 322 0.14 14.23 14.31
CA SER A 322 0.01 15.38 15.21
C SER A 322 -0.37 16.69 14.50
N VAL A 323 -0.05 16.81 13.20
CA VAL A 323 -0.22 18.04 12.41
C VAL A 323 -1.62 18.16 11.78
N TRP A 324 -2.32 17.04 11.58
CA TRP A 324 -3.62 16.98 10.91
C TRP A 324 -4.68 17.98 11.44
N PRO A 325 -4.96 18.08 12.75
CA PRO A 325 -5.94 19.05 13.26
C PRO A 325 -5.60 20.51 12.97
N GLU A 326 -4.31 20.86 12.97
CA GLU A 326 -3.90 22.23 12.68
C GLU A 326 -4.08 22.53 11.19
N MET A 327 -3.69 21.60 10.32
CA MET A 327 -3.80 21.80 8.89
C MET A 327 -5.26 21.83 8.42
N ILE A 328 -6.14 20.96 8.95
CA ILE A 328 -7.57 20.95 8.58
C ILE A 328 -8.29 22.22 9.04
N ASP A 329 -7.96 22.74 10.22
CA ASP A 329 -8.52 24.00 10.71
C ASP A 329 -8.21 25.13 9.73
N ARG A 330 -6.95 25.24 9.30
CA ARG A 330 -6.53 26.24 8.32
C ARG A 330 -7.22 26.05 6.97
N LEU A 331 -7.32 24.81 6.50
CA LEU A 331 -7.96 24.46 5.23
C LEU A 331 -9.40 24.97 5.20
N THR A 332 -10.18 24.67 6.23
CA THR A 332 -11.62 25.02 6.30
C THR A 332 -11.90 26.52 6.42
N LEU A 333 -10.90 27.33 6.78
CA LEU A 333 -11.00 28.79 6.77
C LEU A 333 -10.78 29.41 5.38
N CYS A 334 -10.27 28.64 4.43
CA CYS A 334 -10.09 29.07 3.05
C CYS A 334 -11.35 28.79 2.20
N PRO A 335 -11.52 29.44 1.03
CA PRO A 335 -12.63 29.13 0.13
C PRO A 335 -12.52 27.70 -0.43
N PRO A 336 -13.58 26.86 -0.36
CA PRO A 336 -13.51 25.42 -0.59
C PRO A 336 -12.99 25.05 -1.98
N ALA A 337 -13.65 25.54 -3.04
CA ALA A 337 -13.40 25.07 -4.41
C ALA A 337 -11.96 25.33 -4.88
N ARG A 338 -11.49 26.58 -4.81
CA ARG A 338 -10.13 26.93 -5.26
C ARG A 338 -9.04 26.26 -4.42
N THR A 339 -9.28 26.11 -3.12
CA THR A 339 -8.30 25.51 -2.21
C THR A 339 -8.23 24.00 -2.43
N LEU A 340 -9.36 23.30 -2.49
CA LEU A 340 -9.38 21.87 -2.73
C LEU A 340 -8.90 21.49 -4.14
N MET A 341 -9.19 22.31 -5.15
CA MET A 341 -8.60 22.14 -6.48
C MET A 341 -7.07 22.09 -6.37
N MET A 342 -6.47 23.05 -5.67
CA MET A 342 -5.02 23.08 -5.49
C MET A 342 -4.50 21.94 -4.60
N VAL A 343 -5.24 21.53 -3.56
CA VAL A 343 -4.91 20.34 -2.75
C VAL A 343 -4.77 19.10 -3.63
N ILE A 344 -5.76 18.86 -4.50
CA ILE A 344 -5.76 17.69 -5.41
C ILE A 344 -4.68 17.84 -6.47
N VAL A 345 -4.42 19.03 -7.01
CA VAL A 345 -3.25 19.26 -7.88
C VAL A 345 -1.96 18.88 -7.17
N THR A 346 -1.73 19.35 -5.94
CA THR A 346 -0.51 19.02 -5.18
C THR A 346 -0.39 17.52 -4.95
N TYR A 347 -1.45 16.89 -4.43
CA TYR A 347 -1.49 15.45 -4.20
C TYR A 347 -1.20 14.65 -5.47
N LEU A 348 -1.81 15.01 -6.61
CA LEU A 348 -1.59 14.32 -7.88
C LEU A 348 -0.18 14.55 -8.42
N VAL A 349 0.34 15.78 -8.35
CA VAL A 349 1.71 16.08 -8.78
C VAL A 349 2.72 15.25 -7.99
N GLU A 350 2.53 15.11 -6.67
CA GLU A 350 3.42 14.30 -5.83
C GLU A 350 3.27 12.79 -6.12
N ILE A 351 2.05 12.29 -6.38
CA ILE A 351 1.81 10.91 -6.85
C ILE A 351 2.53 10.68 -8.18
N PHE A 352 2.35 11.57 -9.17
CA PHE A 352 2.99 11.45 -10.48
C PHE A 352 4.51 11.58 -10.38
N PHE A 353 5.03 12.42 -9.49
CA PHE A 353 6.46 12.51 -9.23
C PHE A 353 7.00 11.16 -8.76
N PHE A 354 6.31 10.47 -7.84
CA PHE A 354 6.73 9.13 -7.41
C PHE A 354 6.61 8.08 -8.53
N VAL A 355 5.56 8.15 -9.35
CA VAL A 355 5.48 7.34 -10.57
C VAL A 355 6.69 7.59 -11.46
N TRP A 356 7.08 8.85 -11.67
CA TRP A 356 8.20 9.21 -12.51
C TRP A 356 9.55 8.77 -11.93
N THR A 357 9.72 8.64 -10.62
CA THR A 357 11.00 8.15 -10.08
C THR A 357 11.21 6.66 -10.37
N VAL A 358 10.13 5.89 -10.51
CA VAL A 358 10.15 4.42 -10.73
C VAL A 358 9.97 4.07 -12.21
N ALA A 359 8.93 4.61 -12.85
CA ALA A 359 8.51 4.32 -14.22
C ALA A 359 9.07 5.33 -15.25
N PHE A 360 10.22 5.98 -14.97
CA PHE A 360 10.73 7.09 -15.79
C PHE A 360 10.87 6.76 -17.28
N ASN A 361 11.14 5.49 -17.63
CA ASN A 361 11.29 5.06 -19.03
C ASN A 361 9.98 4.97 -19.82
N PHE A 362 8.85 5.02 -19.13
CA PHE A 362 7.53 4.82 -19.72
C PHE A 362 6.69 6.10 -19.70
N VAL A 363 7.16 7.16 -19.02
CA VAL A 363 6.40 8.40 -18.85
C VAL A 363 7.18 9.62 -19.36
N PRO A 364 6.57 10.49 -20.19
CA PRO A 364 7.21 11.70 -20.68
C PRO A 364 7.75 12.58 -19.55
N GLY A 365 9.03 12.98 -19.66
CA GLY A 365 9.70 13.82 -18.67
C GLY A 365 10.21 13.08 -17.42
N GLY A 366 9.95 11.78 -17.28
CA GLY A 366 10.35 11.02 -16.08
C GLY A 366 11.87 10.98 -15.86
N VAL A 367 12.66 11.10 -16.92
CA VAL A 367 14.13 11.16 -16.88
C VAL A 367 14.65 12.26 -15.94
N TYR A 368 13.93 13.38 -15.79
CA TYR A 368 14.34 14.49 -14.94
C TYR A 368 14.19 14.23 -13.44
N THR A 369 13.36 13.26 -13.06
CA THR A 369 13.08 12.90 -11.66
C THR A 369 13.55 11.49 -11.32
N ARG A 370 14.22 10.82 -12.27
CA ARG A 370 14.83 9.51 -12.09
C ARG A 370 15.64 9.49 -10.79
N GLU A 371 15.35 8.54 -9.91
CA GLU A 371 16.06 8.33 -8.64
C GLU A 371 15.98 9.51 -7.63
N HIS A 372 15.19 10.56 -7.91
CA HIS A 372 15.12 11.78 -7.11
C HIS A 372 13.98 11.78 -6.08
N THR A 373 13.84 10.70 -5.32
CA THR A 373 12.87 10.66 -4.21
C THR A 373 13.21 11.66 -3.10
N ASP A 374 14.48 12.04 -2.97
CA ASP A 374 14.93 13.13 -2.10
C ASP A 374 14.31 14.49 -2.45
N TRP A 375 14.15 14.80 -3.74
CA TRP A 375 13.46 16.01 -4.19
C TRP A 375 11.99 15.97 -3.83
N LEU A 376 11.33 14.82 -3.99
CA LEU A 376 9.94 14.63 -3.61
C LEU A 376 9.74 14.81 -2.10
N ILE A 377 10.57 14.16 -1.27
CA ILE A 377 10.55 14.31 0.19
C ILE A 377 10.72 15.78 0.59
N THR A 378 11.66 16.47 -0.06
CA THR A 378 11.90 17.90 0.18
C THR A 378 10.67 18.73 -0.21
N ALA A 379 10.07 18.49 -1.37
CA ALA A 379 8.87 19.18 -1.82
C ALA A 379 7.69 18.98 -0.85
N VAL A 380 7.46 17.75 -0.39
CA VAL A 380 6.41 17.41 0.59
C VAL A 380 6.62 18.18 1.90
N MET A 381 7.84 18.15 2.46
CA MET A 381 8.10 18.81 3.74
C MET A 381 8.08 20.33 3.64
N LEU A 382 8.55 20.90 2.53
CA LEU A 382 8.41 22.34 2.24
C LEU A 382 6.93 22.72 2.05
N GLY A 383 6.14 21.91 1.34
CA GLY A 383 4.70 22.09 1.19
C GLY A 383 4.00 22.16 2.54
N ILE A 384 4.22 21.16 3.40
CA ILE A 384 3.67 21.14 4.78
C ILE A 384 4.11 22.38 5.56
N GLY A 385 5.38 22.77 5.47
CA GLY A 385 5.90 23.97 6.12
C GLY A 385 5.24 25.27 5.63
N LEU A 386 5.07 25.42 4.30
CA LEU A 386 4.36 26.54 3.70
C LEU A 386 2.91 26.62 4.22
N GLY A 387 2.22 25.49 4.29
CA GLY A 387 0.86 25.42 4.82
C GLY A 387 0.76 25.81 6.29
N LEU A 388 1.73 25.39 7.12
CA LEU A 388 1.75 25.66 8.57
C LEU A 388 2.27 27.05 8.95
N PHE A 389 3.10 27.69 8.11
CA PHE A 389 3.78 28.93 8.51
C PHE A 389 3.36 30.17 7.70
N SER A 390 2.45 30.03 6.71
CA SER A 390 2.01 31.15 5.86
C SER A 390 0.63 31.72 6.22
N GLY A 391 0.58 32.98 6.65
CA GLY A 391 -0.64 33.79 6.84
C GLY A 391 -1.47 33.50 8.10
N GLY A 392 -1.88 34.57 8.82
CA GLY A 392 -2.99 34.63 9.80
C GLY A 392 -2.77 33.98 11.19
N SER A 393 -3.24 34.65 12.26
CA SER A 393 -2.86 34.47 13.68
C SER A 393 -2.80 33.05 14.27
N THR A 394 -1.69 32.80 14.97
CA THR A 394 -1.31 31.62 15.76
C THR A 394 -2.08 31.46 17.08
N GLY A 395 -3.20 32.18 17.29
CA GLY A 395 -3.91 32.25 18.58
C GLY A 395 -5.42 31.95 18.55
N GLU A 396 -6.03 31.66 17.40
CA GLU A 396 -7.50 31.53 17.30
C GLU A 396 -8.05 30.16 17.75
N GLU A 397 -9.31 30.16 18.19
CA GLU A 397 -10.06 28.96 18.54
C GLU A 397 -10.15 28.01 17.33
N SER A 398 -10.03 26.70 17.56
CA SER A 398 -10.24 25.70 16.51
C SER A 398 -11.63 25.83 15.91
N GLN A 399 -11.73 25.83 14.59
CA GLN A 399 -12.98 26.01 13.86
C GLN A 399 -13.54 24.70 13.33
N THR A 400 -12.73 23.65 13.28
CA THR A 400 -13.09 22.35 12.72
C THR A 400 -12.71 21.23 13.69
N ALA A 401 -11.46 21.10 14.09
CA ALA A 401 -11.02 19.93 14.85
C ALA A 401 -11.52 19.87 16.32
N TYR A 402 -11.78 21.02 16.96
CA TYR A 402 -12.16 21.08 18.38
C TYR A 402 -13.29 22.08 18.66
N LEU A 403 -14.22 21.71 19.56
CA LEU A 403 -15.43 22.51 19.83
C LEU A 403 -15.28 23.60 20.92
N LYS A 404 -14.43 23.44 21.95
CA LYS A 404 -14.22 24.45 23.01
C LYS A 404 -12.77 24.94 23.05
N ALA A 405 -12.54 26.26 23.05
CA ALA A 405 -11.24 26.83 23.36
C ALA A 405 -11.16 27.31 24.82
N LYS A 406 -10.34 26.64 25.62
CA LYS A 406 -9.66 27.23 26.77
C LYS A 406 -8.51 26.30 27.14
N ASN A 407 -7.31 26.77 26.83
CA ASN A 407 -5.93 26.36 27.16
C ASN A 407 -5.47 24.89 27.17
N THR A 408 -6.32 23.87 27.21
CA THR A 408 -5.95 22.49 26.87
C THR A 408 -7.23 21.69 26.73
N LYS A 409 -7.62 21.29 25.52
CA LYS A 409 -8.71 20.34 25.32
C LYS A 409 -8.30 19.30 24.31
N MET A 410 -8.07 18.12 24.86
CA MET A 410 -7.89 16.86 24.16
C MET A 410 -9.11 16.55 23.29
N PRO A 411 -9.01 15.59 22.34
CA PRO A 411 -10.19 14.95 21.78
C PRO A 411 -11.13 14.55 22.93
N SER A 412 -12.44 14.56 22.71
CA SER A 412 -13.36 14.20 23.79
C SER A 412 -12.99 12.84 24.38
N GLY A 413 -13.28 12.61 25.66
CA GLY A 413 -12.97 11.32 26.31
C GLY A 413 -13.53 10.12 25.52
N LYS A 414 -14.62 10.33 24.77
CA LYS A 414 -15.22 9.34 23.89
C LYS A 414 -14.46 9.15 22.58
N VAL A 415 -13.95 10.21 21.94
CA VAL A 415 -13.04 10.08 20.78
C VAL A 415 -11.80 9.29 21.18
N ASN A 416 -11.20 9.60 22.32
CA ASN A 416 -10.05 8.84 22.83
C ASN A 416 -10.41 7.38 23.14
N ALA A 417 -11.61 7.11 23.63
CA ALA A 417 -12.08 5.75 23.85
C ALA A 417 -12.24 4.97 22.53
N VAL A 418 -12.83 5.57 21.49
CA VAL A 418 -12.94 4.94 20.16
C VAL A 418 -11.56 4.75 19.52
N LEU A 419 -10.68 5.74 19.64
CA LEU A 419 -9.28 5.63 19.21
C LEU A 419 -8.60 4.44 19.88
N PHE A 420 -8.71 4.31 21.20
CA PHE A 420 -8.16 3.19 21.96
C PHE A 420 -8.75 1.85 21.52
N LEU A 421 -10.07 1.78 21.26
CA LEU A 421 -10.72 0.56 20.75
C LEU A 421 -10.20 0.15 19.36
N LEU A 422 -10.02 1.11 18.44
CA LEU A 422 -9.47 0.83 17.12
C LEU A 422 -7.99 0.41 17.17
N LEU A 423 -7.19 1.08 18.01
CA LEU A 423 -5.79 0.71 18.23
C LEU A 423 -5.69 -0.70 18.81
N THR A 424 -6.45 -1.00 19.87
CA THR A 424 -6.46 -2.34 20.48
C THR A 424 -6.97 -3.40 19.51
N SER A 425 -7.95 -3.10 18.66
CA SER A 425 -8.39 -4.00 17.57
C SER A 425 -7.28 -4.29 16.56
N GLY A 426 -6.51 -3.29 16.13
CA GLY A 426 -5.37 -3.52 15.23
C GLY A 426 -4.24 -4.29 15.90
N LEU A 427 -3.89 -3.97 17.15
CA LEU A 427 -2.86 -4.66 17.92
C LEU A 427 -3.21 -6.13 18.19
N THR A 428 -4.48 -6.41 18.52
CA THR A 428 -4.97 -7.79 18.67
C THR A 428 -4.96 -8.53 17.34
N GLY A 429 -5.20 -7.85 16.22
CA GLY A 429 -4.99 -8.40 14.87
C GLY A 429 -3.57 -8.91 14.69
N PHE A 430 -2.56 -8.07 14.93
CA PHE A 430 -1.16 -8.50 14.85
C PHE A 430 -0.84 -9.64 15.83
N TRP A 431 -1.31 -9.55 17.08
CA TRP A 431 -1.10 -10.60 18.08
C TRP A 431 -1.70 -11.94 17.64
N SER A 432 -2.92 -11.93 17.09
CA SER A 432 -3.60 -13.15 16.60
C SER A 432 -2.88 -13.83 15.44
N ARG A 433 -2.13 -13.05 14.66
CA ARG A 433 -1.34 -13.50 13.51
C ARG A 433 0.09 -13.88 13.86
N TYR A 434 0.56 -13.53 15.05
CA TYR A 434 1.93 -13.76 15.46
C TYR A 434 2.15 -15.26 15.66
N GLN A 435 2.97 -15.84 14.79
CA GLN A 435 3.27 -17.27 14.79
C GLN A 435 4.79 -17.44 14.83
N PRO A 436 5.40 -17.54 16.02
CA PRO A 436 6.85 -17.63 16.17
C PRO A 436 7.44 -18.91 15.55
N GLU A 437 6.65 -19.99 15.46
CA GLU A 437 7.04 -21.26 14.85
C GLU A 437 6.54 -21.42 13.39
N ARG A 438 6.07 -20.34 12.75
CA ARG A 438 5.45 -20.39 11.40
C ARG A 438 6.31 -21.10 10.37
N TYR A 439 7.62 -21.01 10.52
CA TYR A 439 8.57 -21.51 9.54
C TYR A 439 9.19 -22.85 9.92
N SER A 440 8.43 -23.74 10.58
CA SER A 440 8.86 -25.12 10.81
C SER A 440 9.03 -25.82 9.46
N HIS A 441 10.27 -26.18 9.11
CA HIS A 441 10.54 -26.88 7.86
C HIS A 441 9.99 -28.30 7.94
N PRO A 442 9.23 -28.78 6.94
CA PRO A 442 9.02 -30.21 6.82
C PRO A 442 10.38 -30.92 6.70
N GLU A 443 10.57 -32.05 7.37
CA GLU A 443 11.73 -32.90 7.10
C GLU A 443 11.73 -33.25 5.60
N LEU A 444 12.82 -32.92 4.90
CA LEU A 444 12.98 -33.22 3.50
C LEU A 444 12.70 -34.71 3.26
N THR A 445 11.80 -35.04 2.33
CA THR A 445 11.60 -36.44 1.89
C THR A 445 12.86 -37.04 1.28
N SER A 446 13.73 -36.19 0.71
CA SER A 446 15.11 -36.50 0.35
C SER A 446 15.98 -35.28 0.70
N PRO A 447 16.90 -35.38 1.67
CA PRO A 447 17.63 -34.23 2.23
C PRO A 447 18.51 -33.44 1.26
N LYS A 448 18.65 -33.91 0.02
CA LYS A 448 19.48 -33.31 -1.02
C LYS A 448 18.72 -32.91 -2.28
N GLN A 449 17.41 -33.10 -2.32
CA GLN A 449 16.59 -32.72 -3.47
C GLN A 449 15.74 -31.51 -3.13
N PHE A 450 15.65 -30.58 -4.07
CA PHE A 450 14.80 -29.40 -3.93
C PHE A 450 14.26 -28.95 -5.29
N SER A 451 13.26 -28.09 -5.22
CA SER A 451 12.61 -27.49 -6.38
C SER A 451 12.58 -25.97 -6.29
N ALA A 452 12.76 -25.30 -7.42
CA ALA A 452 12.78 -23.85 -7.52
C ALA A 452 11.85 -23.37 -8.63
N ALA A 453 11.13 -22.28 -8.39
CA ALA A 453 10.22 -21.68 -9.36
C ALA A 453 10.46 -20.18 -9.54
N ILE A 454 10.17 -19.69 -10.74
CA ILE A 454 10.15 -18.28 -11.11
C ILE A 454 8.78 -17.94 -11.67
N PHE A 455 8.28 -16.75 -11.31
CA PHE A 455 7.00 -16.25 -11.79
C PHE A 455 6.97 -14.71 -11.75
N THR A 456 6.65 -14.07 -12.87
CA THR A 456 6.35 -12.64 -12.90
C THR A 456 4.92 -12.40 -12.43
N TYR A 457 4.78 -11.77 -11.27
CA TYR A 457 3.55 -11.81 -10.48
C TYR A 457 2.62 -10.59 -10.69
N HIS A 458 3.03 -9.65 -11.55
CA HIS A 458 2.20 -8.53 -11.99
C HIS A 458 1.50 -7.80 -10.82
N PHE A 459 2.26 -7.53 -9.75
CA PHE A 459 1.84 -6.84 -8.53
C PHE A 459 0.61 -7.42 -7.82
N GLY A 460 0.33 -8.71 -8.02
CA GLY A 460 -0.80 -9.40 -7.39
C GLY A 460 -2.16 -9.10 -8.03
N TYR A 461 -2.17 -8.60 -9.27
CA TYR A 461 -3.37 -8.50 -10.11
C TYR A 461 -3.42 -9.63 -11.12
N ASP A 462 -4.64 -10.02 -11.52
CA ASP A 462 -4.85 -10.89 -12.67
C ASP A 462 -4.91 -10.07 -13.98
N ASN A 463 -4.98 -10.74 -15.13
CA ASN A 463 -5.04 -10.09 -16.45
C ASN A 463 -6.32 -9.26 -16.69
N LYS A 464 -7.22 -9.21 -15.70
CA LYS A 464 -8.43 -8.40 -15.71
C LYS A 464 -8.36 -7.24 -14.71
N GLY A 465 -7.35 -7.17 -13.85
CA GLY A 465 -7.19 -6.12 -12.82
C GLY A 465 -7.89 -6.41 -11.50
N TRP A 466 -8.18 -7.69 -11.19
CA TRP A 466 -8.65 -8.12 -9.87
C TRP A 466 -7.51 -8.71 -9.05
N PRO A 467 -7.55 -8.57 -7.71
CA PRO A 467 -6.60 -9.24 -6.83
C PRO A 467 -6.53 -10.75 -7.12
N SER A 468 -5.32 -11.28 -7.25
CA SER A 468 -5.07 -12.68 -7.63
C SER A 468 -4.47 -13.53 -6.50
N LEU A 469 -4.26 -12.96 -5.31
CA LEU A 469 -3.42 -13.53 -4.25
C LEU A 469 -3.79 -14.95 -3.81
N GLU A 470 -5.06 -15.24 -3.50
CA GLU A 470 -5.47 -16.61 -3.11
C GLU A 470 -5.29 -17.62 -4.24
N ARG A 471 -5.61 -17.24 -5.49
CA ARG A 471 -5.41 -18.12 -6.64
C ARG A 471 -3.93 -18.37 -6.88
N THR A 472 -3.09 -17.35 -6.71
CA THR A 472 -1.64 -17.49 -6.81
C THR A 472 -1.07 -18.34 -5.67
N ALA A 473 -1.53 -18.18 -4.43
CA ALA A 473 -1.11 -19.07 -3.34
C ALA A 473 -1.46 -20.53 -3.63
N VAL A 474 -2.65 -20.80 -4.18
CA VAL A 474 -3.03 -22.14 -4.63
C VAL A 474 -2.13 -22.63 -5.75
N LEU A 475 -1.83 -21.81 -6.76
CA LEU A 475 -0.90 -22.15 -7.84
C LEU A 475 0.48 -22.50 -7.29
N LEU A 476 1.09 -21.60 -6.51
CA LEU A 476 2.41 -21.77 -5.93
C LEU A 476 2.48 -23.01 -5.03
N ASN A 477 1.48 -23.23 -4.17
CA ASN A 477 1.41 -24.45 -3.35
C ASN A 477 1.31 -25.71 -4.23
N ASN A 478 0.52 -25.66 -5.31
CA ASN A 478 0.37 -26.77 -6.25
C ASN A 478 1.65 -27.08 -7.03
N THR A 479 2.51 -26.09 -7.30
CA THR A 479 3.83 -26.35 -7.93
C THR A 479 4.68 -27.28 -7.07
N GLY A 480 4.49 -27.23 -5.75
CA GLY A 480 5.33 -27.93 -4.78
C GLY A 480 6.72 -27.31 -4.60
N ALA A 481 7.02 -26.18 -5.26
CA ALA A 481 8.31 -25.53 -5.24
C ALA A 481 8.78 -25.23 -3.80
N ASP A 482 10.06 -25.48 -3.53
CA ASP A 482 10.68 -25.23 -2.22
C ASP A 482 11.19 -23.80 -2.10
N VAL A 483 11.64 -23.23 -3.21
CA VAL A 483 12.01 -21.83 -3.36
C VAL A 483 11.23 -21.24 -4.52
N VAL A 484 10.61 -20.09 -4.32
CA VAL A 484 9.85 -19.37 -5.34
C VAL A 484 10.41 -17.96 -5.41
N THR A 485 10.76 -17.49 -6.61
CA THR A 485 10.99 -16.06 -6.84
C THR A 485 9.80 -15.45 -7.56
N LEU A 486 9.35 -14.31 -7.05
CA LEU A 486 8.28 -13.51 -7.66
C LEU A 486 8.86 -12.19 -8.14
N LEU A 487 8.65 -11.88 -9.41
CA LEU A 487 9.07 -10.62 -10.03
C LEU A 487 7.88 -9.68 -10.15
N GLU A 488 8.13 -8.38 -10.32
CA GLU A 488 7.07 -7.36 -10.27
C GLU A 488 6.23 -7.46 -8.99
N SER A 489 6.93 -7.61 -7.86
CA SER A 489 6.33 -7.99 -6.58
C SER A 489 6.16 -6.82 -5.59
N ASP A 490 6.64 -5.62 -5.91
CA ASP A 490 6.53 -4.46 -5.00
C ASP A 490 5.28 -3.63 -5.29
N ALA A 491 4.20 -3.97 -4.58
CA ALA A 491 2.94 -3.22 -4.55
C ALA A 491 2.84 -2.23 -3.35
N SER A 492 3.95 -1.93 -2.66
CA SER A 492 4.00 -1.03 -1.49
C SER A 492 4.00 0.46 -1.88
N LYS A 493 3.36 0.79 -3.00
CA LYS A 493 3.26 2.13 -3.57
C LYS A 493 1.80 2.57 -3.59
N PRO A 494 1.47 3.86 -3.42
CA PRO A 494 0.08 4.33 -3.29
C PRO A 494 -0.73 4.10 -4.57
N PHE A 495 -0.09 4.18 -5.74
CA PHE A 495 -0.71 3.86 -7.03
C PHE A 495 -0.79 2.35 -7.30
N LEU A 496 -0.28 1.48 -6.41
CA LEU A 496 -0.45 0.02 -6.44
C LEU A 496 -1.25 -0.51 -5.23
N GLY A 497 -1.76 0.40 -4.39
CA GLY A 497 -2.67 0.09 -3.30
C GLY A 497 -2.01 -0.09 -1.94
N ASN A 498 -0.69 0.16 -1.84
CA ASN A 498 0.09 -0.02 -0.61
C ASN A 498 0.00 -1.45 -0.03
N ASN A 499 0.04 -2.46 -0.90
CA ASN A 499 -0.12 -3.85 -0.52
C ASN A 499 1.24 -4.52 -0.30
N ASP A 500 1.37 -5.23 0.81
CA ASP A 500 2.54 -6.04 1.13
C ASP A 500 2.32 -7.50 0.72
N LEU A 501 2.63 -7.78 -0.55
CA LEU A 501 2.45 -9.10 -1.14
C LEU A 501 3.37 -10.14 -0.49
N GLY A 502 4.59 -9.74 -0.13
CA GLY A 502 5.57 -10.61 0.50
C GLY A 502 5.12 -11.09 1.89
N MET A 503 4.59 -10.17 2.70
CA MET A 503 3.97 -10.53 3.99
C MET A 503 2.81 -11.47 3.76
N TRP A 504 1.86 -11.11 2.88
CA TRP A 504 0.67 -11.93 2.64
C TRP A 504 1.01 -13.37 2.20
N LEU A 505 1.86 -13.53 1.20
CA LEU A 505 2.24 -14.83 0.67
C LEU A 505 3.09 -15.64 1.66
N GLY A 506 4.04 -15.00 2.35
CA GLY A 506 4.84 -15.66 3.37
C GLY A 506 3.99 -16.25 4.51
N GLN A 507 2.99 -15.49 4.98
CA GLN A 507 2.03 -16.00 5.96
C GLN A 507 1.19 -17.15 5.40
N ARG A 508 0.65 -16.97 4.19
CA ARG A 508 -0.31 -17.88 3.59
C ARG A 508 0.30 -19.24 3.21
N LEU A 509 1.57 -19.24 2.81
CA LEU A 509 2.33 -20.41 2.38
C LEU A 509 3.25 -20.97 3.46
N GLY A 510 3.45 -20.25 4.58
CA GLY A 510 4.37 -20.66 5.63
C GLY A 510 5.85 -20.62 5.19
N MET A 511 6.23 -19.62 4.39
CA MET A 511 7.56 -19.52 3.78
C MET A 511 8.31 -18.28 4.28
N TYR A 512 9.62 -18.41 4.48
CA TYR A 512 10.53 -17.28 4.70
C TYR A 512 10.44 -16.31 3.55
N VAL A 513 10.61 -15.03 3.85
CA VAL A 513 10.41 -13.94 2.89
C VAL A 513 11.65 -13.06 2.84
N ASP A 514 12.31 -13.03 1.69
CA ASP A 514 13.18 -11.92 1.34
C ASP A 514 12.45 -11.01 0.36
N PHE A 515 12.09 -9.81 0.83
CA PHE A 515 11.32 -8.83 0.06
C PHE A 515 12.05 -8.30 -1.18
N GLY A 516 13.39 -8.38 -1.18
CA GLY A 516 14.24 -7.73 -2.17
C GLY A 516 14.53 -6.27 -1.86
N PRO A 517 15.02 -5.52 -2.86
CA PRO A 517 15.32 -4.09 -2.74
C PRO A 517 14.16 -3.32 -2.11
N ALA A 518 14.50 -2.32 -1.30
CA ALA A 518 13.51 -1.55 -0.57
C ALA A 518 12.60 -0.78 -1.54
N THR A 519 11.37 -0.47 -1.11
CA THR A 519 10.41 0.30 -1.91
C THR A 519 10.96 1.66 -2.35
N LYS A 520 11.89 2.23 -1.57
CA LYS A 520 12.59 3.49 -1.87
C LYS A 520 13.69 3.36 -2.94
N ASP A 521 14.05 2.15 -3.35
CA ASP A 521 15.15 1.88 -4.30
C ASP A 521 14.66 1.86 -5.77
N HIS A 522 13.44 2.36 -6.02
CA HIS A 522 12.88 2.65 -7.35
C HIS A 522 12.74 1.47 -8.31
N THR A 523 12.58 0.25 -7.78
CA THR A 523 12.35 -0.96 -8.59
C THR A 523 10.89 -1.40 -8.59
N TRP A 524 10.55 -2.34 -9.48
CA TRP A 524 9.27 -3.05 -9.48
C TRP A 524 9.20 -4.23 -8.50
N GLY A 525 10.29 -4.51 -7.79
CA GLY A 525 10.37 -5.57 -6.79
C GLY A 525 10.82 -6.92 -7.37
N ASN A 526 11.46 -7.69 -6.50
CA ASN A 526 11.95 -9.03 -6.75
C ASN A 526 11.99 -9.73 -5.39
N LEU A 527 11.12 -10.71 -5.18
CA LEU A 527 10.87 -11.35 -3.90
C LEU A 527 11.35 -12.81 -3.95
N ILE A 528 11.92 -13.31 -2.86
CA ILE A 528 12.16 -14.75 -2.64
C ILE A 528 11.26 -15.24 -1.52
N LEU A 529 10.54 -16.32 -1.79
CA LEU A 529 9.85 -17.15 -0.80
C LEU A 529 10.61 -18.47 -0.69
N SER A 530 10.91 -18.91 0.53
CA SER A 530 11.61 -20.18 0.76
C SER A 530 10.95 -20.99 1.86
N LYS A 531 10.74 -22.29 1.65
CA LYS A 531 10.38 -23.20 2.74
C LYS A 531 11.53 -23.38 3.73
N TYR A 532 12.77 -23.11 3.32
CA TYR A 532 14.02 -23.27 4.09
C TYR A 532 14.61 -21.92 4.51
N PRO A 533 15.47 -21.85 5.54
CA PRO A 533 16.00 -20.58 6.01
C PRO A 533 16.84 -19.88 4.94
N ILE A 534 16.53 -18.61 4.71
CA ILE A 534 17.40 -17.69 3.97
C ILE A 534 18.45 -17.20 4.96
N VAL A 535 19.68 -17.70 4.85
CA VAL A 535 20.74 -17.43 5.85
C VAL A 535 21.53 -16.17 5.55
N LYS A 536 21.56 -15.78 4.28
CA LYS A 536 22.27 -14.60 3.79
C LYS A 536 21.57 -14.10 2.54
N SER A 537 21.44 -12.79 2.40
CA SER A 537 21.12 -12.22 1.11
C SER A 537 21.68 -10.82 0.93
N LYS A 538 21.83 -10.41 -0.33
CA LYS A 538 22.25 -9.08 -0.74
C LYS A 538 21.38 -8.62 -1.90
N HIS A 539 20.89 -7.40 -1.78
CA HIS A 539 20.09 -6.74 -2.79
C HIS A 539 20.98 -5.88 -3.67
N HIS A 540 20.70 -5.88 -4.96
CA HIS A 540 21.47 -5.13 -5.96
C HIS A 540 20.52 -4.35 -6.86
N LEU A 541 20.91 -3.11 -7.17
CA LEU A 541 20.40 -2.37 -8.31
C LEU A 541 21.36 -2.59 -9.46
N LEU A 542 20.88 -3.17 -10.55
CA LEU A 542 21.74 -3.51 -11.66
C LEU A 542 22.17 -2.26 -12.44
N PRO A 543 23.34 -2.28 -13.11
CA PRO A 543 23.79 -1.17 -13.92
C PRO A 543 22.77 -0.78 -14.99
N SER A 544 22.38 0.49 -15.01
CA SER A 544 21.33 0.97 -15.90
C SER A 544 21.60 2.42 -16.33
N PRO A 545 22.52 2.68 -17.27
CA PRO A 545 22.83 4.05 -17.71
C PRO A 545 21.64 4.83 -18.30
N HIS A 546 20.68 4.14 -18.92
CA HIS A 546 19.62 4.78 -19.72
C HIS A 546 18.23 4.26 -19.40
N GLY A 547 18.10 2.95 -19.29
CA GLY A 547 16.88 2.19 -19.14
C GLY A 547 16.52 1.95 -17.68
N GLU A 548 15.83 0.84 -17.43
CA GLU A 548 15.12 0.59 -16.17
C GLU A 548 16.04 0.18 -15.03
N LEU A 549 15.74 0.65 -13.82
CA LEU A 549 16.41 0.18 -12.61
C LEU A 549 15.93 -1.23 -12.25
N ALA A 550 16.69 -2.20 -12.74
CA ALA A 550 16.43 -3.61 -12.56
C ALA A 550 16.93 -4.12 -11.19
N PRO A 551 16.09 -4.86 -10.43
CA PRO A 551 16.49 -5.48 -9.18
C PRO A 551 17.17 -6.84 -9.38
N ALA A 552 18.12 -7.16 -8.51
CA ALA A 552 18.60 -8.52 -8.30
C ALA A 552 18.81 -8.84 -6.82
N ILE A 553 18.69 -10.12 -6.46
CA ILE A 553 19.05 -10.63 -5.14
C ILE A 553 20.06 -11.76 -5.33
N THR A 554 21.14 -11.74 -4.54
CA THR A 554 21.96 -12.93 -4.29
C THR A 554 21.65 -13.44 -2.89
N ALA A 555 21.22 -14.69 -2.76
CA ALA A 555 20.79 -15.27 -1.50
C ALA A 555 21.38 -16.67 -1.30
N THR A 556 21.66 -17.05 -0.07
CA THR A 556 22.09 -18.40 0.30
C THR A 556 20.98 -19.04 1.14
N ILE A 557 20.54 -20.23 0.74
CA ILE A 557 19.47 -20.98 1.40
C ILE A 557 20.03 -22.29 1.96
N ASN A 558 19.64 -22.63 3.19
CA ASN A 558 20.10 -23.83 3.89
C ASN A 558 19.10 -24.99 3.78
N PHE A 559 19.39 -25.95 2.89
CA PHE A 559 18.66 -27.21 2.74
C PHE A 559 19.27 -28.27 3.65
N SER A 560 18.75 -28.40 4.86
CA SER A 560 19.15 -29.45 5.83
C SER A 560 20.66 -29.60 6.02
N GLY A 561 21.39 -28.47 6.07
CA GLY A 561 22.84 -28.40 6.24
C GLY A 561 23.63 -28.18 4.94
N SER A 562 22.99 -28.28 3.78
CA SER A 562 23.58 -27.98 2.48
C SER A 562 23.19 -26.57 2.01
N PHE A 563 24.18 -25.78 1.64
CA PHE A 563 23.97 -24.40 1.19
C PHE A 563 23.91 -24.33 -0.33
N VAL A 564 22.86 -23.68 -0.84
CA VAL A 564 22.70 -23.39 -2.28
C VAL A 564 22.49 -21.90 -2.43
N ASP A 565 23.21 -21.32 -3.38
CA ASP A 565 23.07 -19.92 -3.73
C ASP A 565 22.02 -19.73 -4.82
N PHE A 566 21.24 -18.67 -4.67
CA PHE A 566 20.24 -18.21 -5.61
C PHE A 566 20.62 -16.83 -6.09
N ILE A 567 20.67 -16.64 -7.41
CA ILE A 567 20.74 -15.33 -8.03
C ILE A 567 19.43 -15.14 -8.77
N VAL A 568 18.61 -14.21 -8.28
CA VAL A 568 17.29 -13.94 -8.84
C VAL A 568 17.21 -12.52 -9.36
N THR A 569 16.55 -12.29 -10.50
CA THR A 569 16.55 -10.97 -11.13
C THR A 569 15.37 -10.73 -12.04
N HIS A 570 14.99 -9.45 -12.15
CA HIS A 570 14.17 -8.92 -13.22
C HIS A 570 15.00 -7.91 -14.02
N MET A 571 15.53 -8.30 -15.19
CA MET A 571 16.29 -7.39 -16.05
C MET A 571 15.36 -6.33 -16.67
N GLY A 572 15.94 -5.19 -17.02
CA GLY A 572 15.19 -4.09 -17.63
C GLY A 572 14.59 -4.47 -18.98
N ASN A 573 13.65 -3.64 -19.45
CA ASN A 573 12.97 -3.82 -20.72
C ASN A 573 13.90 -3.94 -21.94
N ASP A 574 13.31 -4.24 -23.09
CA ASP A 574 14.08 -4.58 -24.29
C ASP A 574 14.61 -3.39 -25.11
N ARG A 575 14.29 -2.15 -24.71
CA ARG A 575 14.59 -0.90 -25.44
C ARG A 575 16.07 -0.52 -25.34
N ASP A 576 16.71 -0.74 -24.18
CA ASP A 576 18.08 -0.29 -23.90
C ASP A 576 19.11 -1.42 -23.97
N VAL A 577 19.70 -1.58 -25.16
CA VAL A 577 20.66 -2.67 -25.45
C VAL A 577 21.92 -2.64 -24.58
N LEU A 578 22.41 -1.45 -24.23
CA LEU A 578 23.59 -1.26 -23.38
C LEU A 578 23.29 -1.72 -21.95
N ASP A 579 22.14 -1.35 -21.42
CA ASP A 579 21.72 -1.66 -20.07
C ASP A 579 21.60 -3.18 -19.91
N ARG A 580 20.88 -3.86 -20.80
CA ARG A 580 20.82 -5.34 -20.75
C ARG A 580 22.19 -6.00 -20.82
N LYS A 581 23.13 -5.44 -21.61
CA LYS A 581 24.51 -5.94 -21.69
C LYS A 581 25.19 -5.86 -20.32
N LEU A 582 25.17 -4.68 -19.70
CA LEU A 582 25.84 -4.43 -18.42
C LEU A 582 25.18 -5.21 -17.28
N GLN A 583 23.85 -5.35 -17.32
CA GLN A 583 23.08 -6.16 -16.39
C GLN A 583 23.47 -7.64 -16.52
N ALA A 584 23.53 -8.20 -17.73
CA ALA A 584 23.97 -9.57 -17.96
C ALA A 584 25.43 -9.81 -17.53
N GLU A 585 26.33 -8.87 -17.81
CA GLU A 585 27.73 -8.93 -17.36
C GLU A 585 27.86 -8.89 -15.83
N PHE A 586 27.09 -8.02 -15.17
CA PHE A 586 27.05 -7.95 -13.71
C PHE A 586 26.55 -9.26 -13.11
N LEU A 587 25.42 -9.76 -13.58
CA LEU A 587 24.80 -11.01 -13.10
C LEU A 587 25.71 -12.21 -13.36
N ALA A 588 26.33 -12.31 -14.55
CA ALA A 588 27.26 -13.37 -14.86
C ALA A 588 28.47 -13.37 -13.91
N ASN A 589 28.97 -12.20 -13.51
CA ASN A 589 30.03 -12.10 -12.52
C ASN A 589 29.58 -12.52 -11.12
N GLU A 590 28.38 -12.13 -10.68
CA GLU A 590 27.82 -12.60 -9.40
C GLU A 590 27.66 -14.13 -9.39
N ILE A 591 27.14 -14.71 -10.49
CA ILE A 591 27.03 -16.16 -10.67
C ILE A 591 28.42 -16.81 -10.60
N LYS A 592 29.40 -16.29 -11.34
CA LYS A 592 30.77 -16.83 -11.36
C LYS A 592 31.41 -16.84 -9.98
N ASN A 593 31.18 -15.78 -9.20
CA ASN A 593 31.73 -15.61 -7.85
C ASN A 593 31.00 -16.41 -6.76
N SER A 594 29.80 -16.91 -7.04
CA SER A 594 29.07 -17.76 -6.12
C SER A 594 29.81 -19.11 -5.90
N PRO A 595 29.86 -19.67 -4.68
CA PRO A 595 30.31 -21.03 -4.40
C PRO A 595 29.62 -22.09 -5.28
N THR A 596 30.11 -23.33 -5.21
CA THR A 596 29.87 -24.39 -6.19
C THR A 596 28.40 -24.64 -6.57
N HIS A 597 27.45 -24.64 -5.63
CA HIS A 597 26.03 -24.91 -5.90
C HIS A 597 25.24 -23.63 -6.10
N THR A 598 24.70 -23.43 -7.30
CA THR A 598 23.99 -22.20 -7.63
C THR A 598 22.81 -22.46 -8.55
N VAL A 599 21.71 -21.75 -8.31
CA VAL A 599 20.56 -21.62 -9.20
C VAL A 599 20.39 -20.16 -9.57
N PHE A 600 20.27 -19.89 -10.87
CA PHE A 600 19.89 -18.58 -11.39
C PHE A 600 18.44 -18.64 -11.86
N LEU A 601 17.61 -17.72 -11.36
CA LEU A 601 16.20 -17.57 -11.73
C LEU A 601 16.01 -16.13 -12.24
N GLY A 602 15.98 -15.94 -13.55
CA GLY A 602 16.01 -14.59 -14.12
C GLY A 602 14.94 -14.35 -15.16
N TYR A 603 14.34 -13.17 -15.10
CA TYR A 603 13.67 -12.55 -16.24
C TYR A 603 14.71 -11.83 -17.08
N VAL A 604 15.28 -12.53 -18.05
CA VAL A 604 16.28 -12.07 -19.01
C VAL A 604 15.53 -11.70 -20.29
N THR A 605 15.36 -10.41 -20.56
CA THR A 605 14.64 -9.84 -21.71
C THR A 605 15.36 -10.07 -23.05
N SER A 606 15.65 -11.33 -23.38
CA SER A 606 16.34 -11.80 -24.57
C SER A 606 16.02 -13.28 -24.83
N SER A 607 16.11 -13.74 -26.08
CA SER A 607 15.87 -15.14 -26.47
C SER A 607 17.03 -16.08 -26.13
N PRO A 608 16.78 -17.40 -26.09
CA PRO A 608 17.85 -18.41 -26.03
C PRO A 608 18.84 -18.22 -27.19
N GLY A 609 20.13 -18.30 -26.89
CA GLY A 609 21.20 -18.10 -27.86
C GLY A 609 21.59 -16.64 -28.13
N SER A 610 20.88 -15.67 -27.57
CA SER A 610 21.25 -14.24 -27.65
C SER A 610 22.55 -13.92 -26.90
N ARG A 611 23.08 -12.70 -27.10
CA ARG A 611 24.27 -12.20 -26.40
C ARG A 611 24.15 -12.34 -24.88
N ASP A 612 23.06 -11.82 -24.31
CA ASP A 612 22.90 -11.72 -22.85
C ASP A 612 22.75 -13.12 -22.23
N TYR A 613 21.99 -14.00 -22.91
CA TYR A 613 21.92 -15.42 -22.58
C TYR A 613 23.30 -16.11 -22.61
N GLN A 614 24.08 -15.92 -23.68
CA GLN A 614 25.41 -16.52 -23.82
C GLN A 614 26.40 -15.99 -22.77
N THR A 615 26.34 -14.70 -22.43
CA THR A 615 27.15 -14.11 -21.37
C THR A 615 26.89 -14.81 -20.03
N LEU A 616 25.62 -15.03 -19.68
CA LEU A 616 25.25 -15.74 -18.44
C LEU A 616 25.82 -17.16 -18.43
N LEU A 617 25.64 -17.93 -19.51
CA LEU A 617 26.15 -19.30 -19.59
C LEU A 617 27.68 -19.36 -19.55
N GLN A 618 28.36 -18.59 -20.39
CA GLN A 618 29.80 -18.72 -20.62
C GLN A 618 30.62 -18.05 -19.52
N VAL A 619 30.25 -16.84 -19.10
CA VAL A 619 30.97 -16.09 -18.07
C VAL A 619 30.54 -16.53 -16.68
N GLY A 620 29.23 -16.74 -16.47
CA GLY A 620 28.70 -17.26 -15.21
C GLY A 620 29.05 -18.73 -14.96
N GLY A 621 29.36 -19.48 -16.02
CA GLY A 621 29.71 -20.90 -15.92
C GLY A 621 28.54 -21.77 -15.47
N VAL A 622 27.33 -21.43 -15.92
CA VAL A 622 26.09 -22.15 -15.63
C VAL A 622 25.58 -22.89 -16.86
N LYS A 623 24.76 -23.91 -16.62
CA LYS A 623 24.01 -24.64 -17.64
C LYS A 623 22.57 -24.17 -17.63
N ASP A 624 21.95 -24.14 -18.80
CA ASP A 624 20.50 -24.00 -18.91
C ASP A 624 19.81 -25.30 -18.46
N ILE A 625 18.70 -25.18 -17.73
CA ILE A 625 17.86 -26.34 -17.37
C ILE A 625 17.42 -27.13 -18.61
N ASP A 626 17.13 -26.45 -19.72
CA ASP A 626 16.69 -27.05 -20.97
C ASP A 626 17.02 -26.20 -22.21
N GLU A 627 18.24 -26.37 -22.72
CA GLU A 627 18.69 -25.72 -23.97
C GLU A 627 17.86 -26.06 -25.22
N THR A 628 17.01 -27.10 -25.18
CA THR A 628 16.14 -27.47 -26.30
C THR A 628 14.87 -26.62 -26.37
N ASP A 629 14.50 -25.96 -25.29
CA ASP A 629 13.35 -25.06 -25.24
C ASP A 629 13.73 -23.67 -25.77
N ARG A 630 13.44 -23.47 -27.05
CA ARG A 630 13.70 -22.23 -27.80
C ARG A 630 12.56 -21.22 -27.73
N ASP A 631 11.41 -21.61 -27.19
CA ASP A 631 10.20 -20.78 -27.12
C ASP A 631 10.09 -20.06 -25.78
N ARG A 632 11.18 -20.00 -25.01
CA ARG A 632 11.29 -19.17 -23.81
C ARG A 632 11.59 -17.74 -24.22
N TRP A 633 10.83 -16.84 -23.63
CA TRP A 633 11.09 -15.42 -23.65
C TRP A 633 11.00 -14.97 -22.20
N CYS A 634 11.96 -14.14 -21.79
CA CYS A 634 12.08 -13.59 -20.46
C CYS A 634 12.45 -14.58 -19.34
N GLU A 635 11.69 -15.62 -19.01
CA GLU A 635 12.00 -16.43 -17.81
C GLU A 635 12.99 -17.58 -18.07
N TYR A 636 14.05 -17.65 -17.26
CA TYR A 636 15.11 -18.65 -17.34
C TYR A 636 15.45 -19.25 -15.98
N ILE A 637 15.70 -20.56 -16.01
CA ILE A 637 16.31 -21.31 -14.91
C ILE A 637 17.66 -21.84 -15.41
N MET A 638 18.74 -21.41 -14.78
CA MET A 638 20.10 -21.89 -15.03
C MET A 638 20.72 -22.39 -13.73
N TYR A 639 21.74 -23.25 -13.81
CA TYR A 639 22.32 -23.88 -12.63
C TYR A 639 23.79 -24.26 -12.81
N LYS A 640 24.53 -24.36 -11.70
CA LYS A 640 25.87 -24.98 -11.63
C LYS A 640 26.04 -25.76 -10.33
N GLY A 641 26.90 -26.78 -10.37
CA GLY A 641 27.19 -27.63 -9.22
C GLY A 641 26.05 -28.58 -8.82
N LEU A 642 24.98 -28.69 -9.60
CA LEU A 642 23.78 -29.46 -9.26
C LEU A 642 23.49 -30.49 -10.36
N VAL A 643 22.74 -31.54 -10.01
CA VAL A 643 22.18 -32.50 -10.95
C VAL A 643 20.73 -32.10 -11.27
N ARG A 644 20.39 -31.86 -12.54
CA ARG A 644 18.99 -31.56 -12.91
C ARG A 644 18.14 -32.84 -12.89
N LEU A 645 16.90 -32.74 -12.41
CA LEU A 645 15.98 -33.87 -12.27
C LEU A 645 14.69 -33.69 -13.07
N GLY A 646 14.20 -32.45 -13.19
CA GLY A 646 12.99 -32.16 -13.95
C GLY A 646 12.80 -30.68 -14.24
N TYR A 647 11.99 -30.42 -15.26
CA TYR A 647 11.63 -29.08 -15.71
C TYR A 647 10.16 -29.05 -16.15
N ALA A 648 9.43 -28.02 -15.73
CA ALA A 648 8.05 -27.80 -16.11
C ALA A 648 7.75 -26.33 -16.39
N ARG A 649 6.93 -26.08 -17.41
CA ARG A 649 6.30 -24.79 -17.70
C ARG A 649 4.80 -24.94 -17.46
N ILE A 650 4.24 -24.03 -16.68
CA ILE A 650 2.84 -24.06 -16.25
C ILE A 650 2.19 -22.77 -16.74
N SER A 651 1.18 -22.90 -17.58
CA SER A 651 0.48 -21.76 -18.17
C SER A 651 -0.07 -20.81 -17.10
N HIS A 652 -0.02 -19.51 -17.38
CA HIS A 652 -0.44 -18.44 -16.49
C HIS A 652 -1.91 -18.53 -16.00
N GLY A 653 -2.81 -19.17 -16.76
CA GLY A 653 -4.20 -19.40 -16.34
C GLY A 653 -4.99 -18.11 -16.09
N GLY A 654 -4.56 -17.00 -16.69
CA GLY A 654 -5.12 -15.66 -16.51
C GLY A 654 -4.67 -14.93 -15.25
N LEU A 655 -3.74 -15.48 -14.44
CA LEU A 655 -3.25 -14.86 -13.21
C LEU A 655 -2.15 -13.82 -13.43
N SER A 656 -1.42 -13.93 -14.53
CA SER A 656 -0.40 -13.00 -14.99
C SER A 656 -0.30 -13.09 -16.51
N ASP A 657 0.50 -12.25 -17.15
CA ASP A 657 0.85 -12.33 -18.56
C ASP A 657 1.98 -13.35 -18.83
N THR A 658 2.75 -13.71 -17.79
CA THR A 658 3.77 -14.77 -17.86
C THR A 658 3.32 -16.09 -17.23
N GLU A 659 3.91 -17.17 -17.74
CA GLU A 659 3.79 -18.52 -17.18
C GLU A 659 4.63 -18.70 -15.91
N VAL A 660 4.50 -19.85 -15.24
CA VAL A 660 5.41 -20.26 -14.16
C VAL A 660 6.39 -21.30 -14.69
N GLN A 661 7.67 -21.14 -14.42
CA GLN A 661 8.67 -22.18 -14.67
C GLN A 661 9.14 -22.82 -13.37
N VAL A 662 9.30 -24.15 -13.36
CA VAL A 662 9.74 -24.93 -12.19
C VAL A 662 10.87 -25.89 -12.58
N GLY A 663 11.96 -25.85 -11.83
CA GLY A 663 13.08 -26.80 -11.93
C GLY A 663 13.19 -27.67 -10.68
N LYS A 664 13.64 -28.92 -10.85
CA LYS A 664 14.00 -29.84 -9.76
C LYS A 664 15.48 -30.20 -9.84
N PHE A 665 16.15 -30.21 -8.69
CA PHE A 665 17.59 -30.40 -8.58
C PHE A 665 17.96 -31.37 -7.46
N GLU A 666 19.11 -32.01 -7.60
CA GLU A 666 19.79 -32.78 -6.56
C GLU A 666 21.16 -32.18 -6.28
N ILE A 667 21.47 -32.04 -4.99
CA ILE A 667 22.77 -31.59 -4.47
C ILE A 667 23.69 -32.82 -4.44
N PRO A 668 24.78 -32.86 -5.24
CA PRO A 668 25.69 -33.99 -5.25
C PRO A 668 26.45 -34.15 -3.92
N ASP A 669 26.94 -35.35 -3.64
CA ASP A 669 27.80 -35.62 -2.49
C ASP A 669 29.15 -34.91 -2.61
N ASP A 670 29.76 -34.95 -3.79
CA ASP A 670 31.01 -34.27 -4.13
C ASP A 670 30.76 -33.23 -5.23
N PRO A 671 30.86 -31.92 -4.91
CA PRO A 671 30.68 -30.84 -5.90
C PRO A 671 31.72 -30.86 -7.03
N HIS A 672 32.86 -31.53 -6.82
CA HIS A 672 33.95 -31.62 -7.80
C HIS A 672 33.91 -32.91 -8.63
N SER A 673 33.13 -33.91 -8.19
CA SER A 673 33.05 -35.23 -8.82
C SER A 673 31.60 -35.70 -8.90
N TYR A 674 30.83 -35.08 -9.80
CA TYR A 674 29.47 -35.49 -10.09
C TYR A 674 29.20 -35.52 -11.60
N ARG A 675 28.21 -36.31 -12.01
CA ARG A 675 27.72 -36.35 -13.38
C ARG A 675 26.29 -35.85 -13.40
N ASP A 676 26.03 -34.92 -14.30
CA ASP A 676 24.71 -34.36 -14.52
C ASP A 676 23.87 -35.25 -15.44
N ASN A 677 22.55 -35.13 -15.32
CA ASN A 677 21.60 -35.93 -16.10
C ASN A 677 21.45 -35.34 -17.52
N THR A 678 21.62 -36.20 -18.53
CA THR A 678 21.61 -35.78 -19.94
C THR A 678 20.46 -36.38 -20.74
N ARG A 679 19.91 -37.50 -20.28
CA ARG A 679 18.84 -38.19 -20.98
C ARG A 679 17.49 -37.58 -20.60
N VAL A 680 16.79 -37.02 -21.58
CA VAL A 680 15.45 -36.43 -21.38
C VAL A 680 14.36 -37.49 -21.60
N THR A 681 13.34 -37.49 -20.74
CA THR A 681 12.10 -38.22 -20.98
C THR A 681 10.88 -37.41 -20.53
N THR A 682 9.78 -37.52 -21.25
CA THR A 682 8.46 -37.01 -20.84
C THR A 682 7.56 -38.13 -20.31
N ASP A 683 8.06 -39.37 -20.31
CA ASP A 683 7.33 -40.55 -19.89
C ASP A 683 7.46 -40.74 -18.38
N LYS A 684 6.41 -40.34 -17.67
CA LYS A 684 6.32 -40.37 -16.21
C LYS A 684 6.51 -41.78 -15.62
N SER A 685 6.21 -42.85 -16.37
CA SER A 685 6.38 -44.23 -15.87
C SER A 685 7.84 -44.65 -15.75
N LYS A 686 8.77 -43.92 -16.39
CA LYS A 686 10.22 -44.17 -16.34
C LYS A 686 10.92 -43.39 -15.23
N VAL A 687 10.16 -42.65 -14.42
CA VAL A 687 10.66 -41.69 -13.44
C VAL A 687 10.16 -42.10 -12.07
N LYS A 688 11.00 -41.97 -11.04
CA LYS A 688 10.60 -42.27 -9.66
C LYS A 688 9.44 -41.36 -9.21
N PRO A 689 8.46 -41.87 -8.43
CA PRO A 689 7.26 -41.11 -8.05
C PRO A 689 7.51 -39.80 -7.29
N ASP A 690 8.55 -39.73 -6.47
CA ASP A 690 9.00 -38.54 -5.74
C ASP A 690 9.43 -37.39 -6.66
N LEU A 691 9.96 -37.72 -7.85
CA LEU A 691 10.36 -36.73 -8.85
C LEU A 691 9.19 -36.22 -9.69
N HIS A 692 8.02 -36.85 -9.62
CA HIS A 692 6.86 -36.46 -10.42
C HIS A 692 6.41 -35.02 -10.11
N PHE A 693 5.95 -34.32 -11.15
CA PHE A 693 5.29 -33.03 -10.95
C PHE A 693 3.84 -33.27 -10.57
N ASN A 694 3.22 -32.29 -9.89
CA ASN A 694 1.87 -32.42 -9.38
C ASN A 694 0.88 -32.67 -10.54
N PRO A 695 0.09 -33.77 -10.50
CA PRO A 695 -0.84 -34.11 -11.57
C PRO A 695 -2.00 -33.12 -11.74
N VAL A 696 -2.20 -32.17 -10.81
CA VAL A 696 -3.23 -31.13 -10.91
C VAL A 696 -3.10 -30.28 -12.19
N PHE A 697 -1.88 -30.11 -12.70
CA PHE A 697 -1.61 -29.37 -13.94
C PHE A 697 -1.86 -30.21 -15.21
N GLY A 698 -2.32 -31.45 -15.06
CA GLY A 698 -2.60 -32.37 -16.17
C GLY A 698 -1.38 -33.17 -16.61
N ASN A 699 -1.43 -33.64 -17.85
CA ASN A 699 -0.36 -34.41 -18.50
C ASN A 699 0.44 -33.52 -19.44
N LEU A 700 1.48 -34.09 -20.07
CA LEU A 700 2.27 -33.46 -21.13
C LEU A 700 1.38 -32.78 -22.17
N HIS A 701 1.71 -31.53 -22.51
CA HIS A 701 1.08 -30.80 -23.60
C HIS A 701 2.14 -30.27 -24.56
N HIS A 702 2.02 -30.63 -25.83
CA HIS A 702 2.97 -30.26 -26.88
C HIS A 702 2.69 -28.85 -27.41
N GLY A 703 3.72 -28.01 -27.47
CA GLY A 703 3.61 -26.62 -27.94
C GLY A 703 2.92 -25.68 -26.95
N HIS A 704 2.65 -24.46 -27.40
CA HIS A 704 2.02 -23.44 -26.56
C HIS A 704 0.52 -23.72 -26.36
N GLY A 705 0.07 -23.62 -25.11
CA GLY A 705 -1.33 -23.83 -24.73
C GLY A 705 -1.95 -22.60 -24.09
N TYR A 706 -3.11 -22.18 -24.60
CA TYR A 706 -3.95 -21.14 -24.00
C TYR A 706 -5.05 -21.78 -23.16
N PHE A 707 -4.90 -21.70 -21.84
CA PHE A 707 -5.81 -22.35 -20.91
C PHE A 707 -6.41 -21.35 -19.92
N SER A 708 -7.68 -21.55 -19.58
CA SER A 708 -8.35 -20.80 -18.50
C SER A 708 -7.91 -21.26 -17.09
N THR A 709 -7.15 -22.34 -17.01
CA THR A 709 -6.63 -22.94 -15.77
C THR A 709 -5.14 -23.21 -15.93
N ASN A 710 -4.37 -23.22 -14.84
CA ASN A 710 -2.96 -23.57 -14.90
C ASN A 710 -2.76 -25.04 -15.34
N ARG A 711 -2.08 -25.24 -16.47
CA ARG A 711 -1.74 -26.57 -17.01
C ARG A 711 -0.32 -26.60 -17.52
N PHE A 712 0.25 -27.80 -17.63
CA PHE A 712 1.50 -27.95 -18.35
C PHE A 712 1.34 -27.54 -19.82
N HIS A 713 2.38 -26.94 -20.38
CA HIS A 713 2.48 -26.56 -21.80
C HIS A 713 3.95 -26.56 -22.25
N MET A 714 4.19 -26.17 -23.50
CA MET A 714 5.54 -26.01 -24.08
C MET A 714 6.36 -27.31 -24.03
N SER A 715 5.69 -28.44 -24.28
CA SER A 715 6.28 -29.78 -24.28
C SER A 715 6.89 -30.19 -22.92
N THR A 716 6.27 -29.73 -21.83
CA THR A 716 6.60 -30.09 -20.45
C THR A 716 5.43 -30.84 -19.77
N PRO A 717 5.65 -31.59 -18.66
CA PRO A 717 6.87 -31.73 -17.89
C PRO A 717 7.92 -32.61 -18.58
N LYS A 718 9.19 -32.25 -18.37
CA LYS A 718 10.37 -33.03 -18.77
C LYS A 718 11.09 -33.54 -17.53
N TYR A 719 11.65 -34.73 -17.63
CA TYR A 719 12.47 -35.36 -16.59
C TYR A 719 13.84 -35.71 -17.15
N PHE A 720 14.87 -35.57 -16.32
CA PHE A 720 16.26 -35.81 -16.70
C PHE A 720 16.77 -37.02 -15.93
N LEU A 721 17.28 -38.00 -16.67
CA LEU A 721 17.82 -39.26 -16.16
C LEU A 721 19.33 -39.35 -16.41
N PRO A 722 20.06 -40.16 -15.62
CA PRO A 722 21.50 -40.39 -15.77
C PRO A 722 21.96 -40.80 -17.17
#